data_AF-A0A6H1ZZJ6-F1
#
_entry.id   AF-A0A6H1ZZJ6-F1
#
_cell.length_a   1.000
_cell.length_b   1.000
_cell.length_c   1.000
_cell.angle_alpha   90.00
_cell.angle_beta   90.00
_cell.angle_gamma   90.00
#
_symmetry.space_group_name_H-M   'P 1'
#
loop_
_entity.id
_entity.type
_entity.pdbx_description
1 polymer ?
#
loop_
_entity_poly.entity_id
_entity_poly.type
_entity_poly.pdbx_seq_one_letter_code
_entity_poly.pdbx_strand_id
1 'polypeptide(L)'
;MELINALFQEEEIINIRLIEQIDKKEKKTIINLFVKKDENVNEKLKEIIKEYNSKYNVYFGVNPRKGEHNSHISRISSLYIDIDEKTFATKEAFEENITVLNERLKEYNLTPNFEIFSGYGVHYYWLIDEKEKDQFLWIEKGRNGKKEKFQESKKHRDIEEALICLSEADKAVKDLPRILRLPGSENIKNLPEKILVTEKENGKKPYRFKDFSIVLKEYKEQKRILAEEEKRRKEEQEKVNNAYAEYEKKAEFIDENNIKQIVIDTLAEIDDFPKTYEDMLKLGMAFKSEDLKYAEIDKVYKNKYPHYNYEISESKYNEIVPMPRKITFGTAFFYAKKLNPIMLQTLLKNAPKKEIGKDAQFKEENDKVFYFVESKNGIVKKEAANFIMRITKSIKNDDNESSFELKIKSKNAACSFEIEGSGFPVLNDFRKELGKQGLYLISIKDIDIYNQYLQFVYEKSTTESIKKTNFLGRVGKKTYLMEDCTITENGQQELTNLFPDLPSSQNKKMTYKKENPFDLSRFVQDMNAIFGIQTYKYIGFLVSTLFSAEIFNHYNFFPLLFLYGKSESGKSTIANFAQACFGTQNITPPFTINSTPKSIQRTMSRFFNTPVQYNEYKPSEKTNNLLISIFDREAYSRAVKDNSNKTITNEVNASMIFLGTYGIAGYKAEDLTNRTVELNFNNIQQKKEIIDFWEENINNMIGFVEFCIKNINAGELLKSIKVNIKDAKKQYNNSGRILEN
;
A
#
# COMPACT_ATOMS: atom_id res chain seq x y z
N MET A 1 20.18 27.65 -32.59
CA MET A 1 21.02 28.87 -32.56
C MET A 1 20.25 30.07 -32.07
N GLU A 2 19.10 30.38 -32.65
CA GLU A 2 18.24 31.49 -32.18
C GLU A 2 17.89 31.41 -30.70
N LEU A 3 17.59 30.21 -30.18
CA LEU A 3 17.40 30.02 -28.74
C LEU A 3 18.60 30.47 -27.90
N ILE A 4 19.82 30.08 -28.28
CA ILE A 4 21.04 30.46 -27.53
C ILE A 4 21.23 31.98 -27.56
N ASN A 5 21.03 32.60 -28.73
CA ASN A 5 21.10 34.06 -28.84
C ASN A 5 19.99 34.78 -28.06
N ALA A 6 18.83 34.15 -27.86
CA ALA A 6 17.74 34.72 -27.08
C ALA A 6 17.95 34.58 -25.55
N LEU A 7 18.60 33.49 -25.13
CA LEU A 7 18.84 33.21 -23.71
C LEU A 7 20.08 33.93 -23.16
N PHE A 8 21.14 34.08 -23.97
CA PHE A 8 22.45 34.57 -23.53
C PHE A 8 22.83 35.88 -24.21
N GLN A 9 23.37 36.80 -23.41
CA GLN A 9 23.99 38.05 -23.84
C GLN A 9 25.48 37.83 -24.10
N GLU A 10 26.11 38.78 -24.79
CA GLU A 10 27.54 38.75 -25.06
C GLU A 10 28.35 38.66 -23.76
N GLU A 11 29.44 37.90 -23.81
CA GLU A 11 30.36 37.60 -22.71
C GLU A 11 29.82 36.68 -21.60
N GLU A 12 28.54 36.30 -21.63
CA GLU A 12 27.97 35.37 -20.64
C GLU A 12 28.44 33.92 -20.84
N ILE A 13 28.49 33.16 -19.75
CA ILE A 13 28.98 31.77 -19.77
C ILE A 13 27.81 30.80 -19.93
N ILE A 14 27.89 29.98 -20.98
CA ILE A 14 27.04 28.82 -21.25
C ILE A 14 27.74 27.58 -20.70
N ASN A 15 27.08 26.84 -19.81
CA ASN A 15 27.57 25.52 -19.40
C ASN A 15 27.02 24.46 -20.33
N ILE A 16 27.90 23.74 -21.00
CA ILE A 16 27.60 22.56 -21.78
C ILE A 16 27.95 21.33 -20.95
N ARG A 17 26.98 20.46 -20.72
CA ARG A 17 27.16 19.24 -19.95
C ARG A 17 27.03 18.03 -20.86
N LEU A 18 28.10 17.25 -20.92
CA LEU A 18 28.16 15.99 -21.66
C LEU A 18 27.95 14.85 -20.67
N ILE A 19 26.93 14.04 -20.90
CA ILE A 19 26.58 12.91 -20.03
C ILE A 19 26.72 11.63 -20.82
N GLU A 20 27.65 10.77 -20.40
CA GLU A 20 27.89 9.49 -21.05
C GLU A 20 26.68 8.58 -20.91
N GLN A 21 26.39 7.85 -21.99
CA GLN A 21 25.39 6.79 -21.97
C GLN A 21 26.05 5.47 -21.59
N ILE A 22 25.87 5.06 -20.34
CA ILE A 22 26.31 3.76 -19.85
C ILE A 22 25.10 3.03 -19.26
N ASP A 23 25.12 1.70 -19.32
CA ASP A 23 24.18 0.83 -18.62
C ASP A 23 24.18 1.11 -17.10
N LYS A 24 23.01 0.99 -16.48
CA LYS A 24 22.67 1.48 -15.12
C LYS A 24 23.55 0.98 -13.95
N LYS A 25 24.57 0.14 -14.20
CA LYS A 25 25.48 -0.42 -13.20
C LYS A 25 26.79 0.37 -13.02
N GLU A 26 27.15 1.28 -13.92
CA GLU A 26 28.42 2.02 -13.86
C GLU A 26 28.27 3.52 -13.56
N LYS A 27 29.32 4.12 -12.98
CA LYS A 27 29.36 5.57 -12.73
C LYS A 27 29.40 6.31 -14.07
N LYS A 28 28.37 7.12 -14.34
CA LYS A 28 28.33 7.97 -15.55
C LYS A 28 29.45 9.00 -15.55
N THR A 29 30.24 9.04 -16.61
CA THR A 29 31.17 10.14 -16.84
C THR A 29 30.39 11.41 -17.19
N ILE A 30 30.72 12.50 -16.50
CA ILE A 30 30.12 13.80 -16.70
C ILE A 30 31.25 14.79 -17.00
N ILE A 31 31.20 15.41 -18.17
CA ILE A 31 32.12 16.48 -18.57
C ILE A 31 31.33 17.79 -18.57
N ASN A 32 31.88 18.83 -17.93
CA ASN A 32 31.32 20.18 -17.98
C ASN A 32 32.29 21.04 -18.80
N LEU A 33 31.77 21.68 -19.83
CA LEU A 33 32.47 22.66 -20.64
C LEU A 33 31.82 24.03 -20.42
N PHE A 34 32.61 25.08 -20.27
CA PHE A 34 32.11 26.44 -20.09
C PHE A 34 32.47 27.25 -21.33
N VAL A 35 31.45 27.59 -22.12
CA VAL A 35 31.59 28.30 -23.39
C VAL A 35 31.11 29.73 -23.19
N LYS A 36 31.99 30.69 -23.43
CA LYS A 36 31.63 32.10 -23.42
C LYS A 36 30.82 32.44 -24.67
N LYS A 37 29.75 33.21 -24.50
CA LYS A 37 28.94 33.74 -25.59
C LYS A 37 29.73 34.86 -26.29
N ASP A 38 30.23 34.54 -27.48
CA ASP A 38 30.85 35.50 -28.40
C ASP A 38 30.26 35.39 -29.82
N GLU A 39 30.82 36.13 -30.78
CA GLU A 39 30.45 36.06 -32.21
C GLU A 39 30.59 34.63 -32.80
N ASN A 40 31.55 33.85 -32.28
CA ASN A 40 31.88 32.50 -32.75
C ASN A 40 31.23 31.38 -31.93
N VAL A 41 30.36 31.71 -30.96
CA VAL A 41 29.70 30.72 -30.08
C VAL A 41 29.04 29.60 -30.88
N ASN A 42 28.48 29.96 -32.02
CA ASN A 42 27.73 29.06 -32.89
C ASN A 42 28.63 27.98 -33.50
N GLU A 43 29.84 28.34 -33.91
CA GLU A 43 30.82 27.42 -34.46
C GLU A 43 31.34 26.49 -33.36
N LYS A 44 31.68 27.07 -32.20
CA LYS A 44 32.13 26.32 -31.01
C LYS A 44 31.12 25.26 -30.57
N LEU A 45 29.82 25.60 -30.52
CA LEU A 45 28.79 24.63 -30.16
C LEU A 45 28.63 23.52 -31.20
N LYS A 46 28.74 23.83 -32.50
CA LYS A 46 28.71 22.83 -33.57
C LYS A 46 29.91 21.88 -33.48
N GLU A 47 31.10 22.40 -33.18
CA GLU A 47 32.31 21.60 -32.96
C GLU A 47 32.13 20.64 -31.78
N ILE A 48 31.61 21.14 -30.65
CA ILE A 48 31.30 20.29 -29.48
C ILE A 48 30.30 19.20 -29.83
N ILE A 49 29.23 19.51 -30.56
CA ILE A 49 28.25 18.49 -30.99
C ILE A 49 28.94 17.46 -31.88
N LYS A 50 29.71 17.89 -32.88
CA LYS A 50 30.41 17.02 -33.82
C LYS A 50 31.41 16.09 -33.13
N GLU A 51 32.13 16.60 -32.13
CA GLU A 51 33.16 15.86 -31.41
C GLU A 51 32.56 14.85 -30.40
N TYR A 52 31.52 15.25 -29.65
CA TYR A 52 31.08 14.50 -28.48
C TYR A 52 29.75 13.77 -28.63
N ASN A 53 28.84 14.18 -29.52
CA ASN A 53 27.46 13.71 -29.50
C ASN A 53 27.29 12.24 -29.91
N SER A 54 28.28 11.66 -30.60
CA SER A 54 28.34 10.23 -30.92
C SER A 54 28.42 9.33 -29.67
N LYS A 55 28.97 9.86 -28.57
CA LYS A 55 29.21 9.13 -27.31
C LYS A 55 28.46 9.72 -26.11
N TYR A 56 28.20 11.03 -26.14
CA TYR A 56 27.61 11.77 -25.03
C TYR A 56 26.27 12.39 -25.42
N ASN A 57 25.34 12.35 -24.48
CA ASN A 57 24.16 13.20 -24.53
C ASN A 57 24.56 14.64 -24.20
N VAL A 58 24.27 15.59 -25.10
CA VAL A 58 24.67 16.99 -24.97
C VAL A 58 23.54 17.83 -24.37
N TYR A 59 23.86 18.52 -23.28
CA TYR A 59 22.95 19.42 -22.58
C TYR A 59 23.57 20.81 -22.45
N PHE A 60 22.75 21.83 -22.25
CA PHE A 60 23.20 23.16 -21.87
C PHE A 60 22.42 23.68 -20.66
N GLY A 61 23.06 24.46 -19.80
CA GLY A 61 22.37 25.19 -18.73
C GLY A 61 21.49 26.28 -19.33
N VAL A 62 20.22 26.37 -18.94
CA VAL A 62 19.27 27.31 -19.57
C VAL A 62 19.59 28.77 -19.23
N ASN A 63 20.06 29.00 -18.01
CA ASN A 63 20.41 30.34 -17.51
C ASN A 63 21.93 30.58 -17.57
N PRO A 64 22.37 31.82 -17.85
CA PRO A 64 23.78 32.22 -17.85
C PRO A 64 24.46 32.03 -16.49
N ARG A 65 25.76 31.71 -16.51
CA ARG A 65 26.54 31.43 -15.31
C ARG A 65 27.49 32.54 -14.91
N LYS A 66 27.74 32.65 -13.61
CA LYS A 66 28.79 33.49 -13.03
C LYS A 66 30.03 32.60 -12.77
N GLY A 67 30.94 32.57 -13.74
CA GLY A 67 32.15 31.74 -13.73
C GLY A 67 31.90 30.25 -13.99
N GLU A 68 32.92 29.43 -13.72
CA GLU A 68 32.94 27.98 -14.00
C GLU A 68 32.33 27.13 -12.86
N HIS A 69 31.27 27.63 -12.21
CA HIS A 69 30.60 26.93 -11.12
C HIS A 69 29.20 26.44 -11.50
N ASN A 70 28.94 25.15 -11.24
CA ASN A 70 27.70 24.45 -11.62
C ASN A 70 26.42 24.94 -10.92
N SER A 71 26.50 25.83 -9.93
CA SER A 71 25.34 26.36 -9.20
C SER A 71 25.18 27.88 -9.26
N HIS A 72 26.11 28.61 -9.90
CA HIS A 72 26.10 30.08 -9.90
C HIS A 72 25.46 30.61 -11.18
N ILE A 73 24.19 30.99 -11.10
CA ILE A 73 23.45 31.65 -12.18
C ILE A 73 23.61 33.16 -12.06
N SER A 74 23.89 33.86 -13.16
CA SER A 74 24.04 35.32 -13.20
C SER A 74 22.69 36.03 -13.23
N ARG A 75 21.77 35.57 -14.09
CA ARG A 75 20.41 36.11 -14.24
C ARG A 75 19.45 35.03 -14.78
N ILE A 76 18.16 35.30 -14.72
CA ILE A 76 17.14 34.42 -15.30
C ILE A 76 16.83 34.90 -16.72
N SER A 77 17.05 34.04 -17.71
CA SER A 77 16.84 34.34 -19.13
C SER A 77 15.42 34.02 -19.59
N SER A 78 14.85 32.93 -19.09
CA SER A 78 13.55 32.41 -19.46
C SER A 78 12.90 31.60 -18.33
N LEU A 79 11.58 31.51 -18.35
CA LEU A 79 10.86 30.41 -17.69
C LEU A 79 10.88 29.18 -18.60
N TYR A 80 10.94 27.98 -18.04
CA TYR A 80 10.92 26.76 -18.82
C TYR A 80 10.16 25.63 -18.12
N ILE A 81 9.63 24.70 -18.91
CA ILE A 81 9.11 23.43 -18.42
C ILE A 81 9.66 22.29 -19.27
N ASP A 82 9.83 21.14 -18.63
CA ASP A 82 10.42 19.92 -19.21
C ASP A 82 9.41 18.78 -19.05
N ILE A 83 8.78 18.41 -20.17
CA ILE A 83 7.71 17.41 -20.22
C ILE A 83 8.28 16.16 -20.90
N ASP A 84 8.61 15.14 -20.12
CA ASP A 84 9.04 13.85 -20.64
C ASP A 84 7.82 12.97 -21.00
N GLU A 85 7.85 12.30 -22.14
CA GLU A 85 6.84 11.32 -22.58
C GLU A 85 6.62 10.23 -21.53
N LYS A 86 7.71 9.82 -20.84
CA LYS A 86 7.70 8.80 -19.77
C LYS A 86 6.83 9.17 -18.55
N THR A 87 6.45 10.44 -18.41
CA THR A 87 5.56 10.92 -17.34
C THR A 87 4.15 10.41 -17.53
N PHE A 88 3.78 10.08 -18.78
CA PHE A 88 2.46 9.63 -19.19
C PHE A 88 2.42 8.12 -19.41
N ALA A 89 1.22 7.55 -19.33
CA ALA A 89 1.02 6.10 -19.43
C ALA A 89 1.24 5.56 -20.85
N THR A 90 0.91 6.36 -21.88
CA THR A 90 1.11 6.03 -23.29
C THR A 90 1.58 7.26 -24.07
N LYS A 91 2.10 7.04 -25.28
CA LYS A 91 2.50 8.11 -26.19
C LYS A 91 1.30 8.96 -26.62
N GLU A 92 0.15 8.33 -26.84
CA GLU A 92 -1.10 9.02 -27.17
C GLU A 92 -1.55 9.94 -26.02
N ALA A 93 -1.43 9.49 -24.76
CA ALA A 93 -1.76 10.33 -23.60
C ALA A 93 -0.80 11.52 -23.45
N PHE A 94 0.47 11.35 -23.81
CA PHE A 94 1.43 12.44 -23.90
C PHE A 94 1.05 13.42 -25.02
N GLU A 95 0.76 12.94 -26.22
CA GLU A 95 0.34 13.77 -27.37
C GLU A 95 -0.97 14.52 -27.09
N GLU A 96 -1.92 13.88 -26.42
CA GLU A 96 -3.17 14.49 -25.95
C GLU A 96 -2.90 15.58 -24.91
N ASN A 97 -2.06 15.31 -23.90
CA ASN A 97 -1.68 16.29 -22.89
C ASN A 97 -0.99 17.52 -23.52
N ILE A 98 -0.06 17.30 -24.46
CA ILE A 98 0.60 18.37 -25.20
C ILE A 98 -0.40 19.19 -26.03
N THR A 99 -1.39 18.54 -26.64
CA THR A 99 -2.46 19.21 -27.39
C THR A 99 -3.30 20.09 -26.48
N VAL A 100 -3.82 19.54 -25.37
CA VAL A 100 -4.62 20.25 -24.38
C VAL A 100 -3.84 21.40 -23.74
N LEU A 101 -2.57 21.18 -23.40
CA LEU A 101 -1.69 22.21 -22.85
C LEU A 101 -1.52 23.37 -23.84
N ASN A 102 -1.27 23.08 -25.11
CA ASN A 102 -1.14 24.11 -26.14
C ASN A 102 -2.43 24.92 -26.34
N GLU A 103 -3.60 24.29 -26.23
CA GLU A 103 -4.89 25.00 -26.26
C GLU A 103 -5.03 25.94 -25.06
N ARG A 104 -4.77 25.46 -23.85
CA ARG A 104 -4.84 26.28 -22.62
C ARG A 104 -3.84 27.43 -22.64
N LEU A 105 -2.61 27.19 -23.11
CA LEU A 105 -1.60 28.24 -23.26
C LEU A 105 -2.04 29.30 -24.27
N LYS A 106 -2.74 28.94 -25.35
CA LYS A 106 -3.34 29.90 -26.27
C LYS A 106 -4.45 30.71 -25.61
N GLU A 107 -5.34 30.08 -24.85
CA GLU A 107 -6.41 30.75 -24.10
C GLU A 107 -5.86 31.78 -23.10
N TYR A 108 -4.75 31.45 -22.42
CA TYR A 108 -4.07 32.36 -21.51
C TYR A 108 -3.19 33.40 -22.20
N ASN A 109 -3.07 33.37 -23.53
CA ASN A 109 -2.14 34.19 -24.32
C ASN A 109 -0.67 34.01 -23.90
N LEU A 110 -0.32 32.79 -23.46
CA LEU A 110 1.00 32.37 -22.98
C LEU A 110 1.63 31.35 -23.93
N THR A 111 1.58 31.61 -25.24
CA THR A 111 2.26 30.75 -26.22
C THR A 111 3.79 30.82 -26.00
N PRO A 112 4.50 29.68 -25.88
CA PRO A 112 5.93 29.67 -25.64
C PRO A 112 6.70 30.32 -26.81
N ASN A 113 7.81 31.00 -26.49
CA ASN A 113 8.70 31.58 -27.49
C ASN A 113 9.44 30.48 -28.27
N PHE A 114 9.81 29.39 -27.59
CA PHE A 114 10.43 28.22 -28.21
C PHE A 114 9.82 26.92 -27.70
N GLU A 115 9.62 25.98 -28.62
CA GLU A 115 9.26 24.59 -28.36
C GLU A 115 10.39 23.69 -28.89
N ILE A 116 10.93 22.83 -28.04
CA ILE A 116 12.01 21.90 -28.41
C ILE A 116 11.53 20.48 -28.24
N PHE A 117 11.53 19.72 -29.33
CA PHE A 117 11.37 18.28 -29.28
C PHE A 117 12.69 17.64 -28.85
N SER A 118 12.71 17.07 -27.64
CA SER A 118 13.93 16.52 -27.02
C SER A 118 14.20 15.06 -27.41
N GLY A 119 13.41 14.52 -28.34
CA GLY A 119 13.41 13.13 -28.80
C GLY A 119 12.33 12.26 -28.12
N TYR A 120 12.16 12.41 -26.81
CA TYR A 120 11.18 11.65 -26.00
C TYR A 120 10.42 12.56 -25.03
N GLY A 121 10.20 13.80 -25.43
CA GLY A 121 9.63 14.85 -24.60
C GLY A 121 9.66 16.21 -25.29
N VAL A 122 9.07 17.20 -24.65
CA VAL A 122 8.99 18.58 -25.13
C VAL A 122 9.49 19.54 -24.05
N HIS A 123 10.32 20.49 -24.45
CA HIS A 123 10.68 21.63 -23.62
C HIS A 123 9.99 22.89 -24.15
N TYR A 124 9.39 23.66 -23.26
CA TYR A 124 8.85 24.98 -23.59
C TYR A 124 9.65 26.08 -22.90
N TYR A 125 9.85 27.19 -23.60
CA TYR A 125 10.57 28.36 -23.10
C TYR A 125 9.74 29.62 -23.27
N TRP A 126 9.66 30.43 -22.20
CA TRP A 126 9.15 31.79 -22.25
C TRP A 126 10.28 32.77 -21.91
N LEU A 127 10.71 33.56 -22.90
CA LEU A 127 11.70 34.61 -22.71
C LEU A 127 11.14 35.69 -21.79
N ILE A 128 11.95 36.18 -20.86
CA ILE A 128 11.57 37.27 -19.96
C ILE A 128 12.05 38.62 -20.53
N ASP A 129 11.29 39.70 -20.33
CA ASP A 129 11.66 41.06 -20.73
C ASP A 129 12.99 41.48 -20.09
N GLU A 130 13.90 42.07 -20.87
CA GLU A 130 15.24 42.50 -20.43
C GLU A 130 15.21 43.32 -19.14
N LYS A 131 14.20 44.17 -18.94
CA LYS A 131 14.05 44.98 -17.71
C LYS A 131 13.67 44.16 -16.48
N GLU A 132 13.22 42.93 -16.67
CA GLU A 132 12.85 41.98 -15.61
C GLU A 132 13.87 40.85 -15.45
N LYS A 133 14.79 40.66 -16.40
CA LYS A 133 15.87 39.65 -16.33
C LYS A 133 16.84 39.89 -15.16
N ASP A 134 17.08 41.16 -14.81
CA ASP A 134 18.01 41.58 -13.76
C ASP A 134 17.37 41.74 -12.35
N GLN A 135 16.09 41.41 -12.17
CA GLN A 135 15.37 41.65 -10.90
C GLN A 135 15.70 40.67 -9.77
N PHE A 136 16.83 39.94 -9.86
CA PHE A 136 17.22 38.90 -8.90
C PHE A 136 18.43 39.37 -8.08
N LEU A 137 18.16 39.88 -6.89
CA LEU A 137 19.15 40.50 -6.02
C LEU A 137 20.14 39.49 -5.43
N TRP A 138 21.42 39.81 -5.54
CA TRP A 138 22.44 39.36 -4.60
C TRP A 138 22.21 40.07 -3.26
N ILE A 139 21.78 39.34 -2.22
CA ILE A 139 21.78 39.88 -0.85
C ILE A 139 22.81 39.12 -0.02
N GLU A 140 23.63 39.90 0.66
CA GLU A 140 24.86 39.48 1.30
C GLU A 140 24.67 39.71 2.83
N LYS A 141 24.55 38.71 3.73
CA LYS A 141 24.82 38.83 5.22
C LYS A 141 25.79 37.79 5.78
N GLY A 142 26.99 38.13 6.32
CA GLY A 142 28.34 37.46 6.33
C GLY A 142 28.88 37.11 7.68
N ARG A 143 29.47 35.90 7.92
CA ARG A 143 29.81 35.26 9.23
C ARG A 143 30.18 36.23 10.39
N ASN A 144 29.35 36.99 11.12
CA ASN A 144 27.96 37.51 11.21
C ASN A 144 26.75 36.94 10.39
N GLY A 145 26.90 35.91 9.54
CA GLY A 145 25.80 35.17 8.88
C GLY A 145 25.87 34.70 7.40
N LYS A 146 26.95 34.79 6.58
CA LYS A 146 26.90 34.50 5.09
C LYS A 146 27.58 33.19 4.83
N LYS A 147 26.83 32.29 4.23
CA LYS A 147 27.24 31.68 2.97
C LYS A 147 26.40 32.32 1.86
N GLU A 148 27.00 32.58 0.72
CA GLU A 148 26.31 33.10 -0.47
C GLU A 148 25.31 32.05 -0.97
N LYS A 149 24.03 32.45 -1.11
CA LYS A 149 23.04 31.67 -1.84
C LYS A 149 22.23 32.61 -2.73
N PHE A 150 22.10 32.23 -3.98
CA PHE A 150 21.12 32.78 -4.91
C PHE A 150 19.73 32.62 -4.29
N GLN A 151 18.96 33.70 -4.20
CA GLN A 151 17.55 33.63 -3.80
C GLN A 151 16.70 33.94 -5.03
N GLU A 152 16.11 32.89 -5.61
CA GLU A 152 15.02 33.03 -6.58
C GLU A 152 14.00 34.03 -6.06
N SER A 153 13.57 34.97 -6.91
CA SER A 153 12.42 35.77 -6.55
C SER A 153 11.25 34.80 -6.37
N LYS A 154 10.53 34.95 -5.26
CA LYS A 154 9.32 34.17 -4.98
C LYS A 154 8.36 34.19 -6.18
N LYS A 155 8.33 35.30 -6.92
CA LYS A 155 7.54 35.46 -8.15
C LYS A 155 7.95 34.49 -9.25
N HIS A 156 9.23 34.36 -9.56
CA HIS A 156 9.72 33.43 -10.57
C HIS A 156 9.33 31.99 -10.23
N ARG A 157 9.69 31.55 -9.01
CA ARG A 157 9.39 30.20 -8.53
C ARG A 157 7.89 29.92 -8.55
N ASP A 158 7.07 30.84 -8.06
CA ASP A 158 5.62 30.64 -8.02
C ASP A 158 5.03 30.53 -9.43
N ILE A 159 5.56 31.27 -10.42
CA ILE A 159 5.09 31.21 -11.82
C ILE A 159 5.54 29.90 -12.48
N GLU A 160 6.80 29.51 -12.32
CA GLU A 160 7.32 28.26 -12.88
C GLU A 160 6.62 27.03 -12.28
N GLU A 161 6.38 27.03 -10.96
CA GLU A 161 5.57 26.00 -10.32
C GLU A 161 4.14 25.97 -10.85
N ALA A 162 3.53 27.13 -11.12
CA ALA A 162 2.19 27.21 -11.68
C ALA A 162 2.14 26.63 -13.11
N LEU A 163 3.16 26.90 -13.94
CA LEU A 163 3.28 26.32 -15.29
C LEU A 163 3.51 24.80 -15.25
N ILE A 164 4.31 24.30 -14.30
CA ILE A 164 4.52 22.86 -14.08
C ILE A 164 3.22 22.18 -13.65
N CYS A 165 2.47 22.80 -12.73
CA CYS A 165 1.17 22.30 -12.31
C CYS A 165 0.15 22.29 -13.47
N LEU A 166 0.16 23.31 -14.32
CA LEU A 166 -0.72 23.39 -15.49
C LEU A 166 -0.44 22.30 -16.53
N SER A 167 0.83 21.92 -16.69
CA SER A 167 1.31 20.98 -17.71
C SER A 167 1.39 19.53 -17.25
N GLU A 168 1.12 19.25 -15.97
CA GLU A 168 1.39 17.94 -15.35
C GLU A 168 2.84 17.47 -15.53
N ALA A 169 3.77 18.40 -15.75
CA ALA A 169 5.18 18.12 -15.94
C ALA A 169 5.83 17.54 -14.68
N ASP A 170 7.02 16.96 -14.85
CA ASP A 170 7.79 16.41 -13.72
C ASP A 170 8.01 17.49 -12.65
N LYS A 171 7.54 17.21 -11.42
CA LYS A 171 7.64 18.13 -10.26
C LYS A 171 9.09 18.37 -9.83
N ALA A 172 10.06 17.65 -10.40
CA ALA A 172 11.50 17.80 -10.17
C ALA A 172 12.14 18.99 -10.92
N VAL A 173 11.40 19.70 -11.78
CA VAL A 173 11.90 20.87 -12.54
C VAL A 173 11.79 22.13 -11.67
N LYS A 174 12.69 22.33 -10.70
CA LYS A 174 12.65 23.53 -9.83
C LYS A 174 14.01 24.16 -9.58
N ASP A 175 15.05 23.65 -10.23
CA ASP A 175 16.42 24.09 -10.01
C ASP A 175 16.83 25.10 -11.09
N LEU A 176 17.17 26.33 -10.71
CA LEU A 176 17.74 27.32 -11.64
C LEU A 176 18.96 26.88 -12.46
N PRO A 177 19.89 26.04 -11.93
CA PRO A 177 20.97 25.51 -12.74
C PRO A 177 20.54 24.38 -13.69
N ARG A 178 19.24 24.28 -14.01
CA ARG A 178 18.67 23.26 -14.90
C ARG A 178 19.46 23.20 -16.20
N ILE A 179 19.72 21.97 -16.61
CA ILE A 179 20.28 21.65 -17.91
C ILE A 179 19.19 21.02 -18.76
N LEU A 180 19.05 21.49 -20.00
CA LEU A 180 18.13 20.94 -20.99
C LEU A 180 18.91 20.56 -22.26
N ARG A 181 18.28 19.79 -23.14
CA ARG A 181 18.94 19.28 -24.36
C ARG A 181 19.39 20.42 -25.26
N LEU A 182 20.64 20.35 -25.73
CA LEU A 182 21.17 21.35 -26.66
C LEU A 182 20.59 21.13 -28.07
N PRO A 183 19.89 22.12 -28.65
CA PRO A 183 19.38 22.03 -30.02
C PRO A 183 20.45 21.73 -31.06
N GLY A 184 20.10 20.89 -32.04
CA GLY A 184 21.02 20.45 -33.08
C GLY A 184 21.90 19.26 -32.69
N SER A 185 21.81 18.78 -31.45
CA SER A 185 22.33 17.47 -31.04
C SER A 185 21.28 16.35 -31.22
N GLU A 186 21.71 15.11 -31.09
CA GLU A 186 20.89 13.91 -31.08
C GLU A 186 20.75 13.36 -29.66
N ASN A 187 19.55 12.91 -29.33
CA ASN A 187 19.29 12.17 -28.10
C ASN A 187 19.61 10.69 -28.32
N ILE A 188 20.79 10.28 -27.86
CA ILE A 188 21.31 8.93 -28.09
C ILE A 188 20.75 7.85 -27.13
N LYS A 189 19.82 8.19 -26.21
CA LYS A 189 19.34 7.29 -25.13
C LYS A 189 18.68 5.98 -25.59
N ASN A 190 18.27 5.88 -26.87
CA ASN A 190 17.69 4.68 -27.49
C ASN A 190 18.04 4.68 -29.00
N LEU A 191 17.04 4.83 -29.87
CA LEU A 191 17.23 5.23 -31.27
C LEU A 191 17.60 6.72 -31.28
N PRO A 192 18.73 7.12 -31.92
CA PRO A 192 19.12 8.52 -32.00
C PRO A 192 18.01 9.36 -32.64
N GLU A 193 17.45 10.28 -31.86
CA GLU A 193 16.43 11.23 -32.31
C GLU A 193 17.03 12.63 -32.38
N LYS A 194 16.80 13.35 -33.48
CA LYS A 194 17.28 14.72 -33.63
C LYS A 194 16.52 15.65 -32.70
N ILE A 195 17.25 16.50 -32.00
CA ILE A 195 16.64 17.54 -31.16
C ILE A 195 16.28 18.71 -32.06
N LEU A 196 14.98 18.83 -32.33
CA LEU A 196 14.40 19.82 -33.25
C LEU A 196 13.83 21.01 -32.47
N VAL A 197 13.99 22.19 -33.04
CA VAL A 197 13.40 23.43 -32.52
C VAL A 197 12.30 23.86 -33.46
N THR A 198 11.13 24.12 -32.91
CA THR A 198 10.04 24.77 -33.62
C THR A 198 9.91 26.18 -33.08
N GLU A 199 10.21 27.18 -33.91
CA GLU A 199 9.86 28.56 -33.63
C GLU A 199 8.34 28.72 -33.85
N LYS A 200 7.64 29.41 -32.95
CA LYS A 200 6.22 29.70 -33.10
C LYS A 200 6.04 31.17 -33.45
N GLU A 201 5.36 31.46 -34.57
CA GLU A 201 5.31 32.77 -35.25
C GLU A 201 4.89 33.98 -34.39
N ASN A 202 4.22 33.80 -33.25
CA ASN A 202 3.84 34.89 -32.33
C ASN A 202 4.79 35.10 -31.13
N GLY A 203 5.87 34.31 -31.04
CA GLY A 203 6.81 34.27 -29.91
C GLY A 203 7.96 35.29 -29.94
N LYS A 204 7.88 36.40 -30.69
CA LYS A 204 9.00 37.37 -30.78
C LYS A 204 9.05 38.40 -29.65
N LYS A 205 8.01 38.49 -28.82
CA LYS A 205 7.99 39.43 -27.68
C LYS A 205 8.33 38.69 -26.38
N PRO A 206 9.33 39.17 -25.62
CA PRO A 206 9.55 38.72 -24.26
C PRO A 206 8.32 38.97 -23.39
N TYR A 207 8.08 38.06 -22.44
CA TYR A 207 7.01 38.15 -21.45
C TYR A 207 7.47 38.93 -20.21
N ARG A 208 6.54 39.64 -19.60
CA ARG A 208 6.69 40.19 -18.25
C ARG A 208 6.05 39.24 -17.25
N PHE A 209 6.53 39.19 -16.01
CA PHE A 209 5.98 38.32 -14.98
C PHE A 209 4.49 38.54 -14.72
N LYS A 210 3.98 39.76 -14.97
CA LYS A 210 2.55 40.08 -14.84
C LYS A 210 1.67 39.38 -15.88
N ASP A 211 2.24 38.98 -17.01
CA ASP A 211 1.50 38.32 -18.08
C ASP A 211 1.07 36.91 -17.63
N PHE A 212 1.76 36.31 -16.65
CA PHE A 212 1.42 35.03 -16.01
C PHE A 212 0.41 35.14 -14.85
N SER A 213 -0.19 36.32 -14.64
CA SER A 213 -1.04 36.59 -13.47
C SER A 213 -2.26 35.66 -13.36
N ILE A 214 -2.83 35.23 -14.49
CA ILE A 214 -3.99 34.33 -14.54
C ILE A 214 -3.60 32.94 -13.99
N VAL A 215 -2.56 32.33 -14.55
CA VAL A 215 -2.05 31.01 -14.13
C VAL A 215 -1.59 31.04 -12.67
N LEU A 216 -0.95 32.14 -12.25
CA LEU A 216 -0.52 32.35 -10.87
C LEU A 216 -1.70 32.46 -9.89
N LYS A 217 -2.82 33.06 -10.30
CA LYS A 217 -4.03 33.19 -9.48
C LYS A 217 -4.68 31.84 -9.24
N GLU A 218 -4.84 31.04 -10.29
CA GLU A 218 -5.39 29.67 -10.19
C GLU A 218 -4.53 28.80 -9.27
N TYR A 219 -3.21 28.84 -9.45
CA TYR A 219 -2.27 28.10 -8.62
C TYR A 219 -2.34 28.47 -7.13
N LYS A 220 -2.42 29.77 -6.82
CA LYS A 220 -2.51 30.25 -5.44
C LYS A 220 -3.79 29.81 -4.76
N GLU A 221 -4.91 29.78 -5.48
CA GLU A 221 -6.18 29.32 -4.92
C GLU A 221 -6.13 27.82 -4.59
N GLN A 222 -5.56 26.99 -5.47
CA GLN A 222 -5.35 25.57 -5.18
C GLN A 222 -4.43 25.35 -3.96
N LYS A 223 -3.34 26.11 -3.85
CA LYS A 223 -2.44 26.06 -2.69
C LYS A 223 -3.14 26.52 -1.39
N ARG A 224 -4.02 27.53 -1.46
CA ARG A 224 -4.77 28.04 -0.30
C ARG A 224 -5.68 26.95 0.27
N ILE A 225 -6.45 26.29 -0.59
CA ILE A 225 -7.35 25.19 -0.20
C ILE A 225 -6.57 24.08 0.51
N LEU A 226 -5.45 23.63 -0.06
CA LEU A 226 -4.60 22.60 0.54
C LEU A 226 -4.00 23.02 1.89
N ALA A 227 -3.59 24.28 2.03
CA ALA A 227 -3.01 24.79 3.27
C ALA A 227 -4.05 24.92 4.40
N GLU A 228 -5.29 25.31 4.06
CA GLU A 228 -6.41 25.37 5.02
C GLU A 228 -6.75 23.98 5.58
N GLU A 229 -6.74 22.95 4.73
CA GLU A 229 -6.92 21.56 5.16
C GLU A 229 -5.79 21.07 6.09
N GLU A 230 -4.54 21.40 5.78
CA GLU A 230 -3.39 20.99 6.60
C GLU A 230 -3.37 21.71 7.96
N LYS A 231 -3.72 23.00 7.98
CA LYS A 231 -3.84 23.78 9.22
C LYS A 231 -4.92 23.20 10.13
N ARG A 232 -6.10 22.86 9.58
CA ARG A 232 -7.19 22.23 10.34
C ARG A 232 -6.73 20.93 11.00
N ARG A 233 -5.97 20.09 10.29
CA ARG A 233 -5.40 18.85 10.83
C ARG A 233 -4.41 19.08 11.97
N LYS A 234 -3.56 20.10 11.87
CA LYS A 234 -2.56 20.42 12.93
C LYS A 234 -3.23 20.94 14.21
N GLU A 235 -4.24 21.81 14.07
CA GLU A 235 -5.00 22.32 15.22
C GLU A 235 -5.78 21.22 15.95
N GLU A 236 -6.32 20.24 15.21
CA GLU A 236 -6.95 19.06 15.80
C GLU A 236 -5.94 18.21 16.60
N GLN A 237 -4.73 18.02 16.08
CA GLN A 237 -3.68 17.24 16.74
C GLN A 237 -3.14 17.91 18.01
N GLU A 238 -2.98 19.23 18.01
CA GLU A 238 -2.49 19.98 19.17
C GLU A 238 -3.49 19.99 20.33
N LYS A 239 -4.79 20.06 20.03
CA LYS A 239 -5.86 19.90 21.03
C LYS A 239 -5.82 18.53 21.71
N VAL A 240 -5.54 17.48 20.94
CA VAL A 240 -5.38 16.12 21.47
C VAL A 240 -4.17 16.05 22.40
N ASN A 241 -3.01 16.56 21.98
CA ASN A 241 -1.79 16.48 22.77
C ASN A 241 -1.88 17.25 24.11
N ASN A 242 -2.52 18.43 24.11
CA ASN A 242 -2.70 19.21 25.32
C ASN A 242 -3.65 18.54 26.33
N ALA A 243 -4.68 17.85 25.86
CA ALA A 243 -5.58 17.08 26.71
C ALA A 243 -4.85 15.89 27.38
N TYR A 244 -3.91 15.25 26.68
CA TYR A 244 -3.09 14.17 27.23
C TYR A 244 -2.14 14.65 28.34
N ALA A 245 -1.47 15.79 28.16
CA ALA A 245 -0.54 16.33 29.16
C ALA A 245 -1.24 16.78 30.46
N GLU A 246 -2.50 17.21 30.38
CA GLU A 246 -3.31 17.57 31.56
C GLU A 246 -3.77 16.33 32.36
N TYR A 247 -3.90 15.19 31.67
CA TYR A 247 -4.32 13.91 32.26
C TYR A 247 -3.19 13.24 33.06
N GLU A 248 -1.95 13.27 32.55
CA GLU A 248 -0.78 12.69 33.22
C GLU A 248 -0.50 13.34 34.59
N LYS A 249 -0.76 14.65 34.74
CA LYS A 249 -0.57 15.38 36.01
C LYS A 249 -1.52 14.95 37.13
N LYS A 250 -2.63 14.26 36.83
CA LYS A 250 -3.66 13.89 37.82
C LYS A 250 -3.53 12.44 38.34
N ALA A 251 -2.62 11.65 37.81
CA ALA A 251 -2.59 10.19 37.99
C ALA A 251 -1.75 9.66 39.18
N GLU A 252 -1.30 10.50 40.13
CA GLU A 252 -0.25 10.12 41.10
C GLU A 252 -0.65 9.34 42.38
N PHE A 253 -1.88 8.83 42.55
CA PHE A 253 -2.29 8.15 43.81
C PHE A 253 -2.94 6.77 43.60
N ILE A 254 -2.15 5.68 43.65
CA ILE A 254 -2.63 4.29 43.90
C ILE A 254 -1.59 3.54 44.76
N ASP A 255 -2.06 2.86 45.81
CA ASP A 255 -1.28 2.11 46.82
C ASP A 255 -0.80 0.73 46.28
N GLU A 256 0.50 0.45 46.45
CA GLU A 256 1.27 -0.59 45.75
C GLU A 256 1.06 -2.03 46.26
N ASN A 257 0.57 -2.21 47.49
CA ASN A 257 0.51 -3.54 48.13
C ASN A 257 -0.62 -4.44 47.63
N ASN A 258 -1.75 -3.87 47.16
CA ASN A 258 -2.88 -4.65 46.63
C ASN A 258 -2.61 -5.25 45.24
N ILE A 259 -1.72 -4.63 44.46
CA ILE A 259 -1.39 -5.11 43.11
C ILE A 259 -0.55 -6.39 43.19
N LYS A 260 0.34 -6.53 44.18
CA LYS A 260 1.22 -7.70 44.30
C LYS A 260 0.48 -9.02 44.48
N GLN A 261 -0.51 -9.06 45.38
CA GLN A 261 -1.20 -10.31 45.72
C GLN A 261 -2.07 -10.84 44.58
N ILE A 262 -2.74 -9.93 43.87
CA ILE A 262 -3.61 -10.25 42.71
C ILE A 262 -2.82 -10.94 41.59
N VAL A 263 -1.56 -10.54 41.40
CA VAL A 263 -0.68 -11.10 40.37
C VAL A 263 -0.25 -12.52 40.71
N ILE A 264 0.12 -12.75 41.97
CA ILE A 264 0.54 -14.07 42.47
C ILE A 264 -0.60 -15.08 42.33
N ASP A 265 -1.81 -14.69 42.73
CA ASP A 265 -2.98 -15.57 42.66
C ASP A 265 -3.38 -15.87 41.20
N THR A 266 -3.25 -14.89 40.30
CA THR A 266 -3.56 -15.07 38.86
C THR A 266 -2.57 -16.01 38.16
N LEU A 267 -1.28 -15.98 38.53
CA LEU A 267 -0.27 -16.90 37.97
C LEU A 267 -0.48 -18.34 38.43
N ALA A 268 -1.02 -18.54 39.63
CA ALA A 268 -1.32 -19.85 40.19
C ALA A 268 -2.47 -20.58 39.48
N GLU A 269 -3.39 -19.86 38.82
CA GLU A 269 -4.61 -20.43 38.22
C GLU A 269 -4.53 -20.78 36.71
N ILE A 270 -3.45 -20.39 36.01
CA ILE A 270 -3.33 -20.63 34.56
C ILE A 270 -2.67 -22.00 34.29
N ASP A 271 -3.39 -22.94 33.68
CA ASP A 271 -2.88 -24.32 33.45
C ASP A 271 -1.98 -24.47 32.20
N ASP A 272 -2.03 -23.55 31.24
CA ASP A 272 -1.29 -23.66 29.98
C ASP A 272 -0.65 -22.32 29.58
N PHE A 273 0.59 -22.03 30.06
CA PHE A 273 1.35 -20.81 29.68
C PHE A 273 2.85 -20.90 30.08
N PRO A 274 3.75 -20.08 29.49
CA PRO A 274 4.23 -20.05 28.09
C PRO A 274 5.50 -20.92 27.89
N LYS A 275 5.75 -21.36 26.65
CA LYS A 275 6.89 -22.25 26.30
C LYS A 275 8.23 -21.53 26.07
N THR A 276 8.27 -20.18 26.16
CA THR A 276 9.48 -19.41 25.82
C THR A 276 9.81 -18.31 26.84
N TYR A 277 11.11 -18.05 26.99
CA TYR A 277 11.70 -17.04 27.88
C TYR A 277 11.23 -15.60 27.58
N GLU A 278 10.92 -15.29 26.32
CA GLU A 278 10.50 -13.97 25.89
C GLU A 278 9.10 -13.60 26.41
N ASP A 279 8.23 -14.61 26.57
CA ASP A 279 6.89 -14.44 27.12
C ASP A 279 6.92 -14.25 28.64
N MET A 280 7.86 -14.90 29.35
CA MET A 280 8.11 -14.66 30.77
C MET A 280 8.67 -13.26 31.03
N LEU A 281 9.57 -12.78 30.17
CA LEU A 281 10.08 -11.40 30.22
C LEU A 281 8.96 -10.38 30.00
N LYS A 282 8.06 -10.62 29.04
CA LYS A 282 6.88 -9.77 28.78
C LYS A 282 5.90 -9.77 29.96
N LEU A 283 5.76 -10.90 30.67
CA LEU A 283 4.96 -11.00 31.89
C LEU A 283 5.59 -10.22 33.06
N GLY A 284 6.91 -10.35 33.24
CA GLY A 284 7.67 -9.60 34.25
C GLY A 284 7.66 -8.08 33.98
N MET A 285 7.66 -7.68 32.70
CA MET A 285 7.49 -6.28 32.29
C MET A 285 6.11 -5.71 32.65
N ALA A 286 5.07 -6.55 32.77
CA ALA A 286 3.70 -6.12 33.07
C ALA A 286 3.46 -5.83 34.57
N PHE A 287 4.32 -6.34 35.47
CA PHE A 287 4.10 -6.28 36.92
C PHE A 287 5.26 -5.63 37.68
N LYS A 288 5.63 -4.41 37.26
CA LYS A 288 6.68 -3.62 37.91
C LYS A 288 6.09 -2.75 39.03
N SER A 289 5.98 -3.29 40.24
CA SER A 289 6.12 -2.50 41.49
C SER A 289 7.53 -2.76 42.03
N GLU A 290 8.15 -1.80 42.72
CA GLU A 290 9.60 -1.78 43.07
C GLU A 290 10.09 -2.94 43.96
N ASP A 291 9.27 -3.98 44.16
CA ASP A 291 9.23 -4.66 45.43
C ASP A 291 8.73 -6.13 45.29
N LEU A 292 8.52 -6.61 44.06
CA LEU A 292 8.28 -8.02 43.71
C LEU A 292 9.62 -8.63 43.24
N LYS A 293 10.28 -9.37 44.14
CA LYS A 293 11.64 -9.87 43.89
C LYS A 293 11.59 -11.03 42.90
N TYR A 294 12.55 -11.06 41.96
CA TYR A 294 12.75 -12.15 40.98
C TYR A 294 12.63 -13.54 41.62
N ALA A 295 13.17 -13.69 42.84
CA ALA A 295 13.15 -14.93 43.62
C ALA A 295 11.73 -15.46 43.93
N GLU A 296 10.72 -14.60 44.04
CA GLU A 296 9.35 -15.02 44.40
C GLU A 296 8.58 -15.53 43.18
N ILE A 297 8.77 -14.90 42.03
CA ILE A 297 8.21 -15.34 40.73
C ILE A 297 8.85 -16.67 40.31
N ASP A 298 10.17 -16.77 40.46
CA ASP A 298 10.94 -18.00 40.19
C ASP A 298 10.48 -19.17 41.07
N LYS A 299 10.11 -18.88 42.34
CA LYS A 299 9.62 -19.90 43.28
C LYS A 299 8.23 -20.45 42.91
N VAL A 300 7.30 -19.60 42.49
CA VAL A 300 5.96 -20.02 42.02
C VAL A 300 6.08 -20.84 40.73
N TYR A 301 6.95 -20.41 39.82
CA TYR A 301 7.18 -21.08 38.54
C TYR A 301 7.83 -22.47 38.72
N LYS A 302 8.89 -22.57 39.53
CA LYS A 302 9.56 -23.83 39.85
C LYS A 302 8.67 -24.83 40.59
N ASN A 303 7.74 -24.34 41.43
CA ASN A 303 6.76 -25.20 42.09
C ASN A 303 5.74 -25.79 41.11
N LYS A 304 5.34 -25.03 40.09
CA LYS A 304 4.30 -25.45 39.13
C LYS A 304 4.87 -26.25 37.94
N TYR A 305 6.12 -25.96 37.54
CA TYR A 305 6.80 -26.62 36.43
C TYR A 305 8.21 -27.12 36.81
N PRO A 306 8.33 -28.11 37.72
CA PRO A 306 9.61 -28.54 38.30
C PRO A 306 10.59 -29.17 37.29
N HIS A 307 10.14 -29.46 36.05
CA HIS A 307 10.93 -30.12 35.01
C HIS A 307 11.68 -29.16 34.06
N TYR A 308 11.44 -27.84 34.14
CA TYR A 308 12.15 -26.84 33.33
C TYR A 308 13.29 -26.22 34.14
N ASN A 309 14.53 -26.62 33.83
CA ASN A 309 15.73 -26.20 34.57
C ASN A 309 16.47 -25.09 33.81
N TYR A 310 16.01 -23.84 33.93
CA TYR A 310 16.72 -22.66 33.41
C TYR A 310 17.36 -21.90 34.58
N GLU A 311 18.69 -21.87 34.65
CA GLU A 311 19.42 -20.96 35.54
C GLU A 311 19.74 -19.66 34.79
N ILE A 312 19.27 -18.52 35.30
CA ILE A 312 19.59 -17.21 34.74
C ILE A 312 20.05 -16.29 35.87
N SER A 313 21.19 -15.63 35.68
CA SER A 313 21.76 -14.69 36.64
C SER A 313 21.10 -13.31 36.56
N GLU A 314 20.96 -12.67 37.71
CA GLU A 314 20.35 -11.35 37.92
C GLU A 314 20.99 -10.24 37.05
N SER A 315 22.26 -10.41 36.65
CA SER A 315 22.98 -9.46 35.79
C SER A 315 22.42 -9.34 34.37
N LYS A 316 21.95 -10.44 33.76
CA LYS A 316 21.44 -10.45 32.36
C LYS A 316 20.08 -9.80 32.22
N TYR A 317 19.29 -9.79 33.30
CA TYR A 317 17.96 -9.17 33.35
C TYR A 317 18.05 -7.64 33.26
N ASN A 318 19.10 -7.05 33.85
CA ASN A 318 19.27 -5.59 33.93
C ASN A 318 19.86 -4.96 32.65
N GLU A 319 20.47 -5.73 31.74
CA GLU A 319 21.10 -5.22 30.50
C GLU A 319 20.10 -4.91 29.36
N ILE A 320 18.90 -5.47 29.38
CA ILE A 320 18.03 -5.54 28.17
C ILE A 320 17.00 -4.38 28.09
N VAL A 321 16.78 -3.58 29.13
CA VAL A 321 15.61 -2.65 29.19
C VAL A 321 15.95 -1.23 29.67
N PRO A 322 15.80 -0.17 28.84
CA PRO A 322 15.87 1.22 29.30
C PRO A 322 14.55 1.61 30.01
N MET A 323 14.64 2.21 31.21
CA MET A 323 13.52 2.38 32.15
C MET A 323 12.66 3.66 31.96
N PRO A 324 11.33 3.56 32.09
CA PRO A 324 10.46 4.62 32.63
C PRO A 324 9.90 4.23 34.03
N ARG A 325 9.50 5.23 34.84
CA ARG A 325 9.38 5.14 36.32
C ARG A 325 7.99 4.90 36.94
N LYS A 326 6.85 4.82 36.23
CA LYS A 326 5.52 4.49 36.83
C LYS A 326 4.57 3.83 35.81
N ILE A 327 3.76 2.84 36.25
CA ILE A 327 2.77 2.11 35.42
C ILE A 327 1.37 2.24 36.05
N THR A 328 0.32 2.51 35.26
CA THR A 328 -1.07 2.69 35.73
C THR A 328 -1.97 1.47 35.45
N PHE A 329 -3.14 1.36 36.09
CA PHE A 329 -4.12 0.28 35.85
C PHE A 329 -4.54 0.18 34.37
N GLY A 330 -4.68 1.32 33.68
CA GLY A 330 -4.95 1.36 32.24
C GLY A 330 -3.83 0.72 31.41
N THR A 331 -2.58 0.83 31.86
CA THR A 331 -1.43 0.19 31.22
C THR A 331 -1.43 -1.34 31.46
N ALA A 332 -1.77 -1.80 32.66
CA ALA A 332 -1.91 -3.23 32.96
C ALA A 332 -3.08 -3.87 32.18
N PHE A 333 -4.22 -3.17 32.07
CA PHE A 333 -5.37 -3.59 31.28
C PHE A 333 -5.06 -3.65 29.77
N PHE A 334 -4.25 -2.70 29.28
CA PHE A 334 -3.78 -2.66 27.89
C PHE A 334 -2.90 -3.87 27.52
N TYR A 335 -2.06 -4.36 28.43
CA TYR A 335 -1.24 -5.56 28.18
C TYR A 335 -2.03 -6.86 28.32
N ALA A 336 -2.97 -6.95 29.27
CA ALA A 336 -3.86 -8.12 29.41
C ALA A 336 -4.79 -8.30 28.19
N LYS A 337 -5.26 -7.19 27.60
CA LYS A 337 -6.03 -7.15 26.34
C LYS A 337 -5.30 -7.82 25.17
N LYS A 338 -3.97 -7.91 25.22
CA LYS A 338 -3.12 -8.48 24.16
C LYS A 338 -2.83 -9.97 24.30
N LEU A 339 -2.99 -10.57 25.48
CA LEU A 339 -2.42 -11.88 25.78
C LEU A 339 -3.46 -13.00 25.98
N ASN A 340 -4.64 -12.76 26.58
CA ASN A 340 -5.68 -13.81 26.71
C ASN A 340 -7.06 -13.24 27.17
N PRO A 341 -8.20 -13.68 26.57
CA PRO A 341 -9.56 -13.35 27.05
C PRO A 341 -9.87 -13.75 28.50
N ILE A 342 -9.32 -14.85 29.01
CA ILE A 342 -9.51 -15.31 30.39
C ILE A 342 -8.81 -14.35 31.37
N MET A 343 -7.65 -13.83 30.98
CA MET A 343 -6.90 -12.85 31.79
C MET A 343 -7.66 -11.52 31.91
N LEU A 344 -8.34 -11.10 30.83
CA LEU A 344 -9.25 -9.95 30.84
C LEU A 344 -10.46 -10.20 31.76
N GLN A 345 -11.05 -11.40 31.73
CA GLN A 345 -12.14 -11.79 32.63
C GLN A 345 -11.72 -11.77 34.11
N THR A 346 -10.54 -12.31 34.44
CA THR A 346 -10.02 -12.33 35.82
C THR A 346 -9.67 -10.93 36.32
N LEU A 347 -9.07 -10.07 35.47
CA LEU A 347 -8.77 -8.67 35.80
C LEU A 347 -10.02 -7.81 35.97
N LEU A 348 -11.06 -8.02 35.17
CA LEU A 348 -12.35 -7.36 35.35
C LEU A 348 -13.06 -7.81 36.64
N LYS A 349 -12.95 -9.11 36.97
CA LYS A 349 -13.55 -9.71 38.16
C LYS A 349 -12.86 -9.27 39.46
N ASN A 350 -11.54 -9.04 39.40
CA ASN A 350 -10.69 -8.68 40.55
C ASN A 350 -10.21 -7.21 40.52
N ALA A 351 -10.79 -6.36 39.65
CA ALA A 351 -10.50 -4.94 39.64
C ALA A 351 -10.73 -4.36 41.06
N PRO A 352 -9.81 -3.55 41.59
CA PRO A 352 -9.92 -3.07 42.97
C PRO A 352 -11.24 -2.33 43.14
N LYS A 353 -12.13 -2.89 43.96
CA LYS A 353 -13.30 -2.19 44.47
C LYS A 353 -12.78 -1.07 45.35
N LYS A 354 -12.61 0.11 44.75
CA LYS A 354 -12.28 1.32 45.48
C LYS A 354 -13.51 1.65 46.33
N GLU A 355 -13.43 1.41 47.64
CA GLU A 355 -14.41 1.98 48.56
C GLU A 355 -14.29 3.51 48.49
N ILE A 356 -15.20 4.12 47.72
CA ILE A 356 -16.22 5.07 48.15
C ILE A 356 -16.76 5.73 46.87
N GLY A 357 -17.97 5.35 46.43
CA GLY A 357 -18.57 5.97 45.24
C GLY A 357 -19.82 5.36 44.59
N LYS A 358 -20.62 4.50 45.24
CA LYS A 358 -21.98 4.04 44.85
C LYS A 358 -22.09 3.21 43.56
N ASP A 359 -22.30 1.90 43.72
CA ASP A 359 -22.75 1.00 42.65
C ASP A 359 -24.02 1.58 42.00
N ALA A 360 -23.89 2.08 40.78
CA ALA A 360 -25.00 2.66 40.05
C ALA A 360 -25.87 1.51 39.51
N GLN A 361 -27.08 1.37 40.03
CA GLN A 361 -28.02 0.39 39.49
C GLN A 361 -28.65 0.94 38.21
N PHE A 362 -28.52 0.22 37.11
CA PHE A 362 -29.10 0.60 35.82
C PHE A 362 -30.46 -0.07 35.61
N LYS A 363 -31.42 0.66 35.06
CA LYS A 363 -32.73 0.14 34.63
C LYS A 363 -33.13 0.69 33.28
N GLU A 364 -33.78 -0.15 32.49
CA GLU A 364 -34.39 0.22 31.22
C GLU A 364 -35.86 0.55 31.43
N GLU A 365 -36.29 1.73 30.98
CA GLU A 365 -37.67 2.20 31.08
C GLU A 365 -38.01 3.03 29.83
N ASN A 366 -39.11 2.73 29.15
CA ASN A 366 -39.62 3.49 28.00
C ASN A 366 -38.56 3.77 26.90
N ASP A 367 -37.85 2.72 26.45
CA ASP A 367 -36.76 2.81 25.46
C ASP A 367 -35.58 3.73 25.86
N LYS A 368 -35.40 3.98 27.16
CA LYS A 368 -34.28 4.73 27.74
C LYS A 368 -33.60 3.92 28.85
N VAL A 369 -32.40 4.33 29.22
CA VAL A 369 -31.67 3.78 30.37
C VAL A 369 -31.51 4.85 31.44
N PHE A 370 -31.85 4.50 32.68
CA PHE A 370 -31.66 5.31 33.87
C PHE A 370 -30.69 4.61 34.82
N TYR A 371 -30.00 5.39 35.63
CA TYR A 371 -29.20 4.89 36.73
C TYR A 371 -29.56 5.58 38.04
N PHE A 372 -29.45 4.84 39.13
CA PHE A 372 -29.78 5.30 40.47
C PHE A 372 -28.50 5.47 41.26
N VAL A 373 -28.29 6.67 41.79
CA VAL A 373 -27.15 7.00 42.65
C VAL A 373 -27.71 7.52 43.96
N GLU A 374 -27.26 6.95 45.06
CA GLU A 374 -27.52 7.57 46.36
C GLU A 374 -26.95 8.99 46.40
N SER A 375 -27.58 9.87 47.15
CA SER A 375 -27.13 11.23 47.44
C SER A 375 -27.35 11.52 48.92
N LYS A 376 -26.82 12.64 49.43
CA LYS A 376 -27.08 13.10 50.81
C LYS A 376 -28.58 13.27 51.11
N ASN A 377 -29.41 13.41 50.07
CA ASN A 377 -30.86 13.61 50.16
C ASN A 377 -31.68 12.38 49.68
N GLY A 378 -31.09 11.18 49.68
CA GLY A 378 -31.74 9.94 49.21
C GLY A 378 -31.32 9.52 47.80
N ILE A 379 -32.03 8.53 47.22
CA ILE A 379 -31.71 7.96 45.91
C ILE A 379 -32.15 8.92 44.80
N VAL A 380 -31.21 9.31 43.95
CA VAL A 380 -31.44 10.19 42.79
C VAL A 380 -31.43 9.36 41.52
N LYS A 381 -32.53 9.42 40.77
CA LYS A 381 -32.66 8.85 39.42
C LYS A 381 -32.06 9.82 38.40
N LYS A 382 -31.14 9.33 37.55
CA LYS A 382 -30.54 10.09 36.46
C LYS A 382 -30.69 9.35 35.15
N GLU A 383 -30.90 10.06 34.05
CA GLU A 383 -30.89 9.45 32.70
C GLU A 383 -29.43 9.11 32.33
N ALA A 384 -29.18 7.86 31.99
CA ALA A 384 -27.89 7.40 31.44
C ALA A 384 -27.86 7.60 29.94
N ALA A 385 -28.87 7.10 29.23
CA ALA A 385 -28.97 7.18 27.77
C ALA A 385 -30.44 7.33 27.34
N ASN A 386 -30.67 8.09 26.27
CA ASN A 386 -32.00 8.23 25.66
C ASN A 386 -32.37 7.05 24.72
N PHE A 387 -31.60 5.96 24.77
CA PHE A 387 -31.73 4.75 23.96
C PHE A 387 -31.35 3.51 24.77
N ILE A 388 -31.81 2.36 24.29
CA ILE A 388 -31.36 1.03 24.70
C ILE A 388 -30.30 0.54 23.71
N MET A 389 -29.20 -0.01 24.21
CA MET A 389 -28.11 -0.56 23.41
C MET A 389 -27.94 -2.04 23.67
N ARG A 390 -27.62 -2.81 22.63
CA ARG A 390 -27.19 -4.21 22.70
C ARG A 390 -25.96 -4.41 21.83
N ILE A 391 -25.04 -5.22 22.32
CA ILE A 391 -23.90 -5.74 21.54
C ILE A 391 -24.41 -7.00 20.85
N THR A 392 -24.49 -6.99 19.52
CA THR A 392 -24.97 -8.15 18.76
C THR A 392 -23.83 -9.01 18.24
N LYS A 393 -22.70 -8.40 17.89
CA LYS A 393 -21.54 -9.14 17.40
C LYS A 393 -20.25 -8.63 18.01
N SER A 394 -19.35 -9.57 18.33
CA SER A 394 -17.94 -9.33 18.54
C SER A 394 -17.21 -9.74 17.28
N ILE A 395 -16.50 -8.80 16.67
CA ILE A 395 -15.89 -8.93 15.35
C ILE A 395 -14.38 -8.90 15.53
N LYS A 396 -13.68 -9.85 14.93
CA LYS A 396 -12.21 -9.82 14.84
C LYS A 396 -11.76 -9.65 13.40
N ASN A 397 -10.80 -8.77 13.15
CA ASN A 397 -10.15 -8.67 11.84
C ASN A 397 -8.98 -9.66 11.71
N ASP A 398 -8.28 -9.61 10.57
CA ASP A 398 -7.12 -10.49 10.31
C ASP A 398 -5.94 -10.22 11.27
N ASP A 399 -5.82 -9.00 11.79
CA ASP A 399 -4.80 -8.58 12.77
C ASP A 399 -5.19 -8.88 14.23
N ASN A 400 -6.28 -9.62 14.45
CA ASN A 400 -6.90 -9.90 15.75
C ASN A 400 -7.36 -8.66 16.54
N GLU A 401 -7.47 -7.50 15.87
CA GLU A 401 -8.12 -6.33 16.46
C GLU A 401 -9.61 -6.57 16.54
N SER A 402 -10.21 -6.12 17.64
CA SER A 402 -11.63 -6.37 17.94
C SER A 402 -12.47 -5.12 17.67
N SER A 403 -13.61 -5.30 17.02
CA SER A 403 -14.70 -4.34 16.90
C SER A 403 -16.02 -4.97 17.36
N PHE A 404 -17.05 -4.16 17.54
CA PHE A 404 -18.36 -4.60 18.02
C PHE A 404 -19.48 -4.04 17.16
N GLU A 405 -20.43 -4.89 16.77
CA GLU A 405 -21.69 -4.45 16.18
C GLU A 405 -22.65 -4.08 17.31
N LEU A 406 -23.07 -2.82 17.33
CA LEU A 406 -24.01 -2.27 18.30
C LEU A 406 -25.36 -2.07 17.63
N LYS A 407 -26.42 -2.56 18.26
CA LYS A 407 -27.80 -2.17 17.94
C LYS A 407 -28.30 -1.21 18.99
N ILE A 408 -28.72 -0.03 18.54
CA ILE A 408 -29.31 0.99 19.40
C ILE A 408 -30.76 1.25 18.99
N LYS A 409 -31.64 1.36 19.99
CA LYS A 409 -33.06 1.62 19.80
C LYS A 409 -33.52 2.72 20.74
N SER A 410 -34.14 3.75 20.19
CA SER A 410 -34.92 4.75 20.94
C SER A 410 -36.39 4.62 20.57
N LYS A 411 -37.25 5.44 21.19
CA LYS A 411 -38.68 5.50 20.87
C LYS A 411 -38.97 5.78 19.38
N ASN A 412 -38.11 6.58 18.73
CA ASN A 412 -38.37 7.09 17.39
C ASN A 412 -37.51 6.47 16.29
N ALA A 413 -36.40 5.81 16.66
CA ALA A 413 -35.43 5.31 15.69
C ALA A 413 -34.63 4.12 16.23
N ALA A 414 -34.27 3.21 15.34
CA ALA A 414 -33.31 2.16 15.61
C ALA A 414 -32.24 2.17 14.52
N CYS A 415 -30.99 1.92 14.91
CA CYS A 415 -29.90 1.73 13.96
C CYS A 415 -28.91 0.70 14.48
N SER A 416 -28.05 0.24 13.58
CA SER A 416 -26.96 -0.68 13.89
C SER A 416 -25.68 -0.11 13.29
N PHE A 417 -24.58 -0.15 14.02
CA PHE A 417 -23.29 0.34 13.53
C PHE A 417 -22.15 -0.42 14.19
N GLU A 418 -20.99 -0.43 13.54
CA GLU A 418 -19.78 -1.04 14.05
C GLU A 418 -18.90 0.00 14.74
N ILE A 419 -18.33 -0.36 15.89
CA ILE A 419 -17.36 0.47 16.61
C ILE A 419 -16.09 -0.32 16.89
N GLU A 420 -14.94 0.33 16.75
CA GLU A 420 -13.66 -0.26 17.15
C GLU A 420 -13.61 -0.48 18.67
N GLY A 421 -13.13 -1.66 19.09
CA GLY A 421 -13.01 -2.02 20.50
C GLY A 421 -11.94 -1.23 21.26
N SER A 422 -11.12 -0.43 20.57
CA SER A 422 -10.24 0.59 21.16
C SER A 422 -11.04 1.82 21.63
N GLY A 423 -11.98 2.30 20.79
CA GLY A 423 -12.81 3.47 21.07
C GLY A 423 -14.07 3.19 21.88
N PHE A 424 -14.57 1.94 21.88
CA PHE A 424 -15.82 1.61 22.58
C PHE A 424 -15.80 1.88 24.10
N PRO A 425 -14.73 1.58 24.86
CA PRO A 425 -14.65 1.92 26.29
C PRO A 425 -14.31 3.39 26.56
N VAL A 426 -13.98 4.18 25.53
CA VAL A 426 -13.62 5.58 25.68
C VAL A 426 -14.86 6.43 25.45
N LEU A 427 -15.42 6.99 26.54
CA LEU A 427 -16.69 7.72 26.53
C LEU A 427 -16.78 8.80 25.43
N ASN A 428 -15.68 9.53 25.17
CA ASN A 428 -15.67 10.58 24.15
C ASN A 428 -15.68 10.01 22.73
N ASP A 429 -14.95 8.92 22.47
CA ASP A 429 -14.94 8.26 21.16
C ASP A 429 -16.29 7.61 20.90
N PHE A 430 -16.86 6.93 21.91
CA PHE A 430 -18.21 6.39 21.83
C PHE A 430 -19.27 7.46 21.54
N ARG A 431 -19.20 8.64 22.20
CA ARG A 431 -20.08 9.78 21.90
C ARG A 431 -19.92 10.28 20.47
N LYS A 432 -18.68 10.35 19.98
CA LYS A 432 -18.38 10.78 18.61
C LYS A 432 -18.99 9.81 17.59
N GLU A 433 -18.87 8.50 17.82
CA GLU A 433 -19.48 7.49 16.95
C GLU A 433 -21.01 7.51 17.04
N LEU A 434 -21.60 7.62 18.23
CA LEU A 434 -23.05 7.78 18.41
C LEU A 434 -23.59 9.01 17.68
N GLY A 435 -22.89 10.14 17.75
CA GLY A 435 -23.28 11.38 17.09
C GLY A 435 -23.36 11.27 15.56
N LYS A 436 -22.62 10.34 14.94
CA LYS A 436 -22.73 10.05 13.50
C LYS A 436 -24.03 9.31 13.16
N GLN A 437 -24.62 8.58 14.11
CA GLN A 437 -25.79 7.73 13.89
C GLN A 437 -27.12 8.44 14.10
N GLY A 438 -27.11 9.68 14.61
CA GLY A 438 -28.30 10.51 14.83
C GLY A 438 -28.43 11.05 16.24
N LEU A 439 -29.66 11.29 16.70
CA LEU A 439 -29.97 11.91 18.00
C LEU A 439 -29.92 10.91 19.18
N TYR A 440 -28.83 10.16 19.27
CA TYR A 440 -28.56 9.22 20.35
C TYR A 440 -27.61 9.87 21.35
N LEU A 441 -28.11 10.10 22.57
CA LEU A 441 -27.43 10.87 23.60
C LEU A 441 -27.17 10.02 24.84
N ILE A 442 -25.91 10.04 25.29
CA ILE A 442 -25.49 9.51 26.57
C ILE A 442 -25.16 10.66 27.52
N SER A 443 -25.89 10.70 28.63
CA SER A 443 -25.86 11.76 29.65
C SER A 443 -24.88 11.46 30.79
N ILE A 444 -24.27 10.27 30.79
CA ILE A 444 -23.21 9.87 31.73
C ILE A 444 -21.98 10.74 31.50
N LYS A 445 -21.43 11.34 32.56
CA LYS A 445 -20.20 12.17 32.52
C LYS A 445 -18.99 11.49 33.18
N ASP A 446 -19.28 10.59 34.10
CA ASP A 446 -18.29 9.90 34.92
C ASP A 446 -17.84 8.61 34.23
N ILE A 447 -16.53 8.36 34.20
CA ILE A 447 -15.94 7.21 33.50
C ILE A 447 -16.28 5.89 34.20
N ASP A 448 -16.40 5.88 35.53
CA ASP A 448 -16.69 4.68 36.31
C ASP A 448 -18.16 4.28 36.14
N ILE A 449 -19.07 5.27 36.16
CA ILE A 449 -20.49 5.04 35.83
C ILE A 449 -20.64 4.58 34.38
N TYR A 450 -19.82 5.09 33.46
CA TYR A 450 -19.84 4.66 32.07
C TYR A 450 -19.36 3.20 31.91
N ASN A 451 -18.32 2.79 32.61
CA ASN A 451 -17.86 1.39 32.64
C ASN A 451 -18.95 0.46 33.19
N GLN A 452 -19.63 0.86 34.27
CA GLN A 452 -20.77 0.10 34.82
C GLN A 452 -21.95 0.04 33.83
N TYR A 453 -22.21 1.12 33.08
CA TYR A 453 -23.21 1.11 32.00
C TYR A 453 -22.85 0.12 30.89
N LEU A 454 -21.58 0.06 30.47
CA LEU A 454 -21.11 -0.91 29.49
C LEU A 454 -21.25 -2.34 29.99
N GLN A 455 -20.94 -2.60 31.27
CA GLN A 455 -21.16 -3.90 31.89
C GLN A 455 -22.66 -4.28 31.91
N PHE A 456 -23.53 -3.35 32.31
CA PHE A 456 -24.98 -3.54 32.25
C PHE A 456 -25.47 -3.88 30.84
N VAL A 457 -24.96 -3.20 29.82
CA VAL A 457 -25.28 -3.50 28.42
C VAL A 457 -24.76 -4.88 28.03
N TYR A 458 -23.53 -5.23 28.41
CA TYR A 458 -22.91 -6.52 28.12
C TYR A 458 -23.70 -7.69 28.71
N GLU A 459 -24.09 -7.60 29.99
CA GLU A 459 -24.89 -8.62 30.69
C GLU A 459 -26.26 -8.86 30.04
N LYS A 460 -26.83 -7.82 29.41
CA LYS A 460 -28.10 -7.90 28.67
C LYS A 460 -27.96 -8.26 27.19
N SER A 461 -26.74 -8.39 26.70
CA SER A 461 -26.44 -8.60 25.27
C SER A 461 -26.17 -10.07 24.98
N THR A 462 -26.84 -10.60 23.94
CA THR A 462 -26.44 -11.88 23.33
C THR A 462 -25.50 -11.56 22.18
N THR A 463 -24.22 -11.91 22.34
CA THR A 463 -23.17 -11.55 21.38
C THR A 463 -22.72 -12.76 20.57
N GLU A 464 -22.80 -12.66 19.25
CA GLU A 464 -22.22 -13.64 18.32
C GLU A 464 -20.75 -13.28 18.04
N SER A 465 -19.85 -14.26 18.01
CA SER A 465 -18.45 -14.03 17.65
C SER A 465 -18.25 -14.31 16.17
N ILE A 466 -17.87 -13.29 15.40
CA ILE A 466 -17.58 -13.42 13.98
C ILE A 466 -16.16 -12.93 13.65
N LYS A 467 -15.60 -13.43 12.56
CA LYS A 467 -14.35 -12.96 11.97
C LYS A 467 -14.65 -12.23 10.66
N LYS A 468 -14.00 -11.08 10.46
CA LYS A 468 -13.97 -10.35 9.21
C LYS A 468 -12.58 -10.49 8.58
N THR A 469 -12.51 -10.64 7.27
CA THR A 469 -11.25 -10.81 6.55
C THR A 469 -11.21 -10.02 5.25
N ASN A 470 -10.05 -9.45 4.93
CA ASN A 470 -9.82 -8.73 3.67
C ASN A 470 -9.57 -9.66 2.47
N PHE A 471 -9.63 -10.98 2.71
CA PHE A 471 -9.21 -12.01 1.76
C PHE A 471 -10.39 -12.82 1.21
N LEU A 472 -10.24 -13.28 -0.03
CA LEU A 472 -11.12 -14.27 -0.68
C LEU A 472 -10.29 -15.48 -1.12
N GLY A 473 -10.96 -16.60 -1.37
CA GLY A 473 -10.32 -17.86 -1.77
C GLY A 473 -10.12 -18.82 -0.61
N ARG A 474 -9.12 -19.71 -0.68
CA ARG A 474 -8.98 -20.78 0.32
C ARG A 474 -8.41 -20.25 1.64
N VAL A 475 -9.30 -20.12 2.62
CA VAL A 475 -9.02 -19.67 3.98
C VAL A 475 -9.02 -20.86 4.93
N GLY A 476 -7.85 -21.23 5.45
CA GLY A 476 -7.70 -22.45 6.24
C GLY A 476 -7.67 -23.73 5.40
N LYS A 477 -7.81 -24.89 6.05
CA LYS A 477 -7.52 -26.19 5.42
C LYS A 477 -8.60 -26.69 4.45
N LYS A 478 -9.88 -26.43 4.74
CA LYS A 478 -11.01 -27.01 3.99
C LYS A 478 -12.12 -25.99 3.69
N THR A 479 -11.81 -24.71 3.70
CA THR A 479 -12.81 -23.65 3.49
C THR A 479 -12.34 -22.73 2.40
N TYR A 480 -13.20 -22.50 1.42
CA TYR A 480 -13.00 -21.51 0.37
C TYR A 480 -14.06 -20.43 0.50
N LEU A 481 -13.61 -19.22 0.81
CA LEU A 481 -14.45 -18.08 1.08
C LEU A 481 -14.74 -17.31 -0.19
N MET A 482 -16.03 -17.11 -0.45
CA MET A 482 -16.58 -16.24 -1.47
C MET A 482 -17.32 -15.08 -0.79
N GLU A 483 -17.81 -14.11 -1.55
CA GLU A 483 -18.51 -12.94 -0.99
C GLU A 483 -19.90 -13.26 -0.43
N ASP A 484 -20.53 -14.33 -0.91
CA ASP A 484 -21.89 -14.73 -0.59
C ASP A 484 -21.97 -16.07 0.16
N CYS A 485 -20.94 -16.91 0.10
CA CYS A 485 -20.92 -18.22 0.74
C CYS A 485 -19.51 -18.71 1.07
N THR A 486 -19.45 -19.87 1.73
CA THR A 486 -18.23 -20.68 1.84
C THR A 486 -18.43 -22.02 1.14
N ILE A 487 -17.38 -22.53 0.51
CA ILE A 487 -17.34 -23.91 -0.01
C ILE A 487 -16.50 -24.74 0.96
N THR A 488 -17.07 -25.84 1.44
CA THR A 488 -16.44 -26.77 2.36
C THR A 488 -16.49 -28.19 1.79
N GLU A 489 -16.01 -29.17 2.56
CA GLU A 489 -16.15 -30.60 2.20
C GLU A 489 -17.62 -31.04 2.08
N ASN A 490 -18.54 -30.31 2.71
CA ASN A 490 -19.98 -30.53 2.65
C ASN A 490 -20.65 -29.75 1.52
N GLY A 491 -19.89 -29.10 0.64
CA GLY A 491 -20.39 -28.24 -0.42
C GLY A 491 -20.56 -26.78 0.01
N GLN A 492 -21.44 -26.06 -0.68
CA GLN A 492 -21.78 -24.67 -0.41
C GLN A 492 -22.49 -24.51 0.95
N GLN A 493 -22.06 -23.55 1.75
CA GLN A 493 -22.66 -23.18 3.03
C GLN A 493 -22.81 -21.66 3.14
N GLU A 494 -23.86 -21.20 3.83
CA GLU A 494 -24.05 -19.78 4.15
C GLU A 494 -22.93 -19.25 5.06
N LEU A 495 -22.68 -17.94 4.98
CA LEU A 495 -21.73 -17.27 5.85
C LEU A 495 -22.27 -17.22 7.28
N THR A 496 -21.56 -17.85 8.22
CA THR A 496 -21.97 -17.91 9.63
C THR A 496 -20.99 -17.19 10.55
N ASN A 497 -19.70 -17.53 10.47
CA ASN A 497 -18.68 -17.05 11.41
C ASN A 497 -17.50 -16.32 10.74
N LEU A 498 -17.44 -16.32 9.42
CA LEU A 498 -16.37 -15.68 8.65
C LEU A 498 -16.99 -14.88 7.52
N PHE A 499 -16.72 -13.58 7.50
CA PHE A 499 -17.28 -12.65 6.54
C PHE A 499 -16.15 -11.89 5.81
N PRO A 500 -16.30 -11.62 4.52
CA PRO A 500 -15.39 -10.72 3.82
C PRO A 500 -15.64 -9.27 4.22
N ASP A 501 -14.57 -8.52 4.44
CA ASP A 501 -14.56 -7.09 4.76
C ASP A 501 -13.89 -6.33 3.62
N LEU A 502 -14.57 -6.29 2.47
CA LEU A 502 -14.02 -5.72 1.25
C LEU A 502 -14.60 -4.31 1.03
N PRO A 503 -13.77 -3.34 0.61
CA PRO A 503 -14.28 -2.02 0.25
C PRO A 503 -15.32 -2.15 -0.87
N SER A 504 -16.42 -1.44 -0.74
CA SER A 504 -17.60 -1.44 -1.64
C SER A 504 -17.33 -0.81 -3.03
N SER A 505 -16.10 -0.91 -3.53
CA SER A 505 -15.71 -0.46 -4.85
C SER A 505 -15.91 -1.58 -5.87
N GLN A 506 -16.90 -1.38 -6.76
CA GLN A 506 -17.24 -2.11 -7.99
C GLN A 506 -18.35 -3.18 -7.85
N ASN A 507 -19.33 -3.12 -8.75
CA ASN A 507 -20.52 -4.00 -8.84
C ASN A 507 -20.22 -5.50 -9.13
N LYS A 508 -18.95 -5.93 -9.09
CA LYS A 508 -18.54 -7.29 -9.49
C LYS A 508 -18.07 -8.06 -8.26
N LYS A 509 -18.84 -9.08 -7.88
CA LYS A 509 -18.64 -9.89 -6.67
C LYS A 509 -18.24 -11.32 -7.00
N MET A 510 -17.36 -11.89 -6.17
CA MET A 510 -17.00 -13.31 -6.19
C MET A 510 -18.14 -14.10 -5.59
N THR A 511 -19.05 -14.56 -6.45
CA THR A 511 -20.31 -15.20 -6.04
C THR A 511 -20.37 -16.63 -6.54
N TYR A 512 -21.00 -17.48 -5.74
CA TYR A 512 -21.23 -18.86 -6.12
C TYR A 512 -22.40 -18.96 -7.08
N LYS A 513 -22.10 -19.34 -8.32
CA LYS A 513 -23.09 -19.58 -9.37
C LYS A 513 -22.83 -20.96 -9.95
N LYS A 514 -23.51 -21.98 -9.44
CA LYS A 514 -23.48 -23.33 -10.01
C LYS A 514 -24.91 -23.72 -10.36
N GLU A 515 -25.17 -23.84 -11.65
CA GLU A 515 -26.49 -24.13 -12.20
C GLU A 515 -26.66 -25.64 -12.42
N ASN A 516 -25.58 -26.33 -12.80
CA ASN A 516 -25.54 -27.77 -13.06
C ASN A 516 -24.37 -28.46 -12.33
N PRO A 517 -24.43 -29.79 -12.12
CA PRO A 517 -23.30 -30.56 -11.61
C PRO A 517 -22.03 -30.39 -12.46
N PHE A 518 -20.89 -30.21 -11.81
CA PHE A 518 -19.59 -30.15 -12.47
C PHE A 518 -19.06 -31.57 -12.68
N ASP A 519 -18.82 -31.94 -13.93
CA ASP A 519 -18.19 -33.21 -14.30
C ASP A 519 -16.69 -33.02 -14.53
N LEU A 520 -15.89 -33.39 -13.51
CA LEU A 520 -14.43 -33.32 -13.58
C LEU A 520 -13.86 -34.25 -14.67
N SER A 521 -14.45 -35.44 -14.86
CA SER A 521 -13.95 -36.41 -15.84
C SER A 521 -14.08 -35.83 -17.24
N ARG A 522 -15.25 -35.28 -17.56
CA ARG A 522 -15.47 -34.56 -18.83
C ARG A 522 -14.54 -33.36 -18.96
N PHE A 523 -14.41 -32.54 -17.92
CA PHE A 523 -13.50 -31.38 -17.95
C PHE A 523 -12.07 -31.77 -18.29
N VAL A 524 -11.52 -32.80 -17.65
CA VAL A 524 -10.16 -33.28 -17.93
C VAL A 524 -10.05 -33.87 -19.35
N GLN A 525 -11.04 -34.64 -19.80
CA GLN A 525 -11.08 -35.21 -21.15
C GLN A 525 -11.12 -34.12 -22.23
N ASP A 526 -11.94 -33.09 -22.03
CA ASP A 526 -12.07 -31.94 -22.93
C ASP A 526 -10.79 -31.11 -22.97
N MET A 527 -10.18 -30.86 -21.80
CA MET A 527 -8.86 -30.20 -21.76
C MET A 527 -7.79 -31.07 -22.45
N ASN A 528 -7.79 -32.39 -22.28
CA ASN A 528 -6.94 -33.34 -23.02
C ASN A 528 -7.19 -33.32 -24.52
N ALA A 529 -8.44 -33.16 -24.94
CA ALA A 529 -8.80 -33.02 -26.34
C ALA A 529 -8.24 -31.73 -26.96
N ILE A 530 -8.06 -30.65 -26.18
CA ILE A 530 -7.51 -29.36 -26.61
C ILE A 530 -5.97 -29.36 -26.53
N PHE A 531 -5.41 -29.68 -25.37
CA PHE A 531 -3.97 -29.52 -25.08
C PHE A 531 -3.12 -30.76 -25.37
N GLY A 532 -3.75 -31.93 -25.56
CA GLY A 532 -3.07 -33.21 -25.67
C GLY A 532 -2.19 -33.45 -24.45
N ILE A 533 -0.92 -33.79 -24.69
CA ILE A 533 0.05 -34.05 -23.62
C ILE A 533 0.22 -32.86 -22.67
N GLN A 534 -0.08 -31.63 -23.06
CA GLN A 534 0.09 -30.46 -22.18
C GLN A 534 -0.99 -30.33 -21.09
N THR A 535 -2.04 -31.17 -21.08
CA THR A 535 -3.14 -31.07 -20.10
C THR A 535 -2.71 -31.22 -18.66
N TYR A 536 -1.70 -32.05 -18.37
CA TYR A 536 -1.22 -32.22 -17.00
C TYR A 536 -0.67 -30.91 -16.44
N LYS A 537 -0.08 -30.04 -17.27
CA LYS A 537 0.43 -28.73 -16.83
C LYS A 537 -0.70 -27.82 -16.42
N TYR A 538 -1.76 -27.77 -17.24
CA TYR A 538 -2.94 -26.94 -16.97
C TYR A 538 -3.68 -27.42 -15.71
N ILE A 539 -4.09 -28.68 -15.68
CA ILE A 539 -4.83 -29.26 -14.54
C ILE A 539 -3.97 -29.28 -13.28
N GLY A 540 -2.69 -29.63 -13.40
CA GLY A 540 -1.73 -29.63 -12.29
C GLY A 540 -1.55 -28.23 -11.69
N PHE A 541 -1.49 -27.19 -12.52
CA PHE A 541 -1.45 -25.80 -12.05
C PHE A 541 -2.73 -25.41 -11.31
N LEU A 542 -3.92 -25.76 -11.84
CA LEU A 542 -5.20 -25.45 -11.17
C LEU A 542 -5.29 -26.13 -9.80
N VAL A 543 -5.01 -27.44 -9.72
CA VAL A 543 -4.99 -28.15 -8.44
C VAL A 543 -3.99 -27.52 -7.49
N SER A 544 -2.76 -27.29 -7.95
CA SER A 544 -1.68 -26.71 -7.13
C SER A 544 -2.00 -25.30 -6.65
N THR A 545 -2.70 -24.49 -7.45
CA THR A 545 -3.12 -23.12 -7.08
C THR A 545 -3.96 -23.13 -5.81
N LEU A 546 -4.90 -24.06 -5.68
CA LEU A 546 -5.74 -24.19 -4.49
C LEU A 546 -4.93 -24.53 -3.22
N PHE A 547 -3.77 -25.16 -3.37
CA PHE A 547 -2.86 -25.53 -2.28
C PHE A 547 -1.56 -24.72 -2.31
N SER A 548 -1.56 -23.57 -2.98
CA SER A 548 -0.31 -22.84 -3.26
C SER A 548 0.39 -22.36 -2.00
N ALA A 549 -0.36 -21.98 -0.95
CA ALA A 549 0.19 -21.60 0.34
C ALA A 549 0.92 -22.77 1.03
N GLU A 550 0.33 -23.97 1.04
CA GLU A 550 0.99 -25.15 1.62
C GLU A 550 2.21 -25.59 0.79
N ILE A 551 2.11 -25.52 -0.53
CA ILE A 551 3.24 -25.83 -1.43
C ILE A 551 4.37 -24.82 -1.21
N PHE A 552 4.06 -23.53 -1.19
CA PHE A 552 5.05 -22.47 -0.96
C PHE A 552 5.70 -22.60 0.42
N ASN A 553 4.93 -22.84 1.48
CA ASN A 553 5.49 -23.02 2.83
C ASN A 553 6.40 -24.26 2.94
N HIS A 554 6.18 -25.29 2.12
CA HIS A 554 7.00 -26.50 2.15
C HIS A 554 8.25 -26.41 1.25
N TYR A 555 8.10 -25.81 0.07
CA TYR A 555 9.15 -25.80 -0.96
C TYR A 555 9.82 -24.43 -1.16
N ASN A 556 9.29 -23.37 -0.54
CA ASN A 556 9.69 -21.96 -0.69
C ASN A 556 9.56 -21.42 -2.13
N PHE A 557 8.71 -22.03 -2.95
CA PHE A 557 8.37 -21.52 -4.27
C PHE A 557 7.00 -22.00 -4.75
N PHE A 558 6.42 -21.29 -5.72
CA PHE A 558 5.23 -21.71 -6.45
C PHE A 558 5.30 -21.23 -7.91
N PRO A 559 5.10 -22.09 -8.92
CA PRO A 559 5.29 -21.73 -10.33
C PRO A 559 4.29 -20.67 -10.82
N LEU A 560 4.70 -19.89 -11.81
CA LEU A 560 3.81 -19.06 -12.62
C LEU A 560 3.32 -19.84 -13.84
N LEU A 561 2.09 -19.61 -14.32
CA LEU A 561 1.60 -20.22 -15.56
C LEU A 561 1.71 -19.24 -16.73
N PHE A 562 2.41 -19.65 -17.79
CA PHE A 562 2.55 -18.86 -19.01
C PHE A 562 1.82 -19.49 -20.18
N LEU A 563 0.85 -18.77 -20.76
CA LEU A 563 0.18 -19.19 -22.00
C LEU A 563 0.73 -18.35 -23.16
N TYR A 564 1.30 -18.99 -24.18
CA TYR A 564 1.84 -18.27 -25.33
C TYR A 564 1.45 -18.86 -26.68
N GLY A 565 1.30 -17.99 -27.69
CA GLY A 565 1.01 -18.38 -29.06
C GLY A 565 0.35 -17.24 -29.86
N LYS A 566 0.13 -17.45 -31.16
CA LYS A 566 -0.44 -16.46 -32.09
C LYS A 566 -1.72 -15.79 -31.57
N SER A 567 -2.02 -14.58 -32.05
CA SER A 567 -3.30 -13.93 -31.76
C SER A 567 -4.47 -14.86 -32.10
N GLU A 568 -5.59 -14.71 -31.37
CA GLU A 568 -6.81 -15.50 -31.57
C GLU A 568 -6.65 -17.01 -31.32
N SER A 569 -5.56 -17.47 -30.70
CA SER A 569 -5.34 -18.90 -30.43
C SER A 569 -6.16 -19.48 -29.25
N GLY A 570 -7.01 -18.69 -28.58
CA GLY A 570 -7.83 -19.14 -27.44
C GLY A 570 -7.20 -18.99 -26.05
N LYS A 571 -6.02 -18.35 -25.94
CA LYS A 571 -5.30 -18.14 -24.65
C LYS A 571 -6.16 -17.47 -23.58
N SER A 572 -6.82 -16.36 -23.94
CA SER A 572 -7.65 -15.59 -23.02
C SER A 572 -8.86 -16.39 -22.54
N THR A 573 -9.47 -17.19 -23.42
CA THR A 573 -10.58 -18.09 -23.09
C THR A 573 -10.17 -19.15 -22.08
N ILE A 574 -9.01 -19.79 -22.29
CA ILE A 574 -8.49 -20.78 -21.34
C ILE A 574 -8.12 -20.15 -19.99
N ALA A 575 -7.51 -18.97 -19.99
CA ALA A 575 -7.24 -18.25 -18.74
C ALA A 575 -8.54 -17.88 -18.00
N ASN A 576 -9.60 -17.56 -18.75
CA ASN A 576 -10.93 -17.30 -18.20
C ASN A 576 -11.54 -18.58 -17.58
N PHE A 577 -11.39 -19.74 -18.22
CA PHE A 577 -11.79 -21.03 -17.64
C PHE A 577 -11.03 -21.32 -16.33
N ALA A 578 -9.73 -21.05 -16.29
CA ALA A 578 -8.94 -21.19 -15.08
C ALA A 578 -9.46 -20.30 -13.94
N GLN A 579 -9.81 -19.04 -14.22
CA GLN A 579 -10.43 -18.16 -13.22
C GLN A 579 -11.84 -18.62 -12.81
N ALA A 580 -12.61 -19.16 -13.75
CA ALA A 580 -13.96 -19.66 -13.51
C ALA A 580 -13.99 -20.88 -12.59
N CYS A 581 -12.98 -21.76 -12.66
CA CYS A 581 -12.80 -22.83 -11.68
C CYS A 581 -12.74 -22.32 -10.23
N PHE A 582 -12.38 -21.05 -10.04
CA PHE A 582 -12.20 -20.40 -8.74
C PHE A 582 -13.20 -19.26 -8.48
N GLY A 583 -14.14 -19.00 -9.40
CA GLY A 583 -15.17 -17.97 -9.25
C GLY A 583 -14.68 -16.53 -9.43
N THR A 584 -13.51 -16.34 -10.07
CA THR A 584 -12.86 -15.02 -10.20
C THR A 584 -12.99 -14.36 -11.57
N GLN A 585 -13.56 -15.06 -12.56
CA GLN A 585 -13.68 -14.64 -13.96
C GLN A 585 -14.33 -13.26 -14.14
N ASN A 586 -15.21 -12.87 -13.22
CA ASN A 586 -15.93 -11.59 -13.27
C ASN A 586 -15.29 -10.49 -12.41
N ILE A 587 -14.40 -10.80 -11.47
CA ILE A 587 -13.92 -9.84 -10.44
C ILE A 587 -12.49 -9.40 -10.70
N THR A 588 -11.68 -10.28 -11.27
CA THR A 588 -10.30 -9.97 -11.64
C THR A 588 -10.20 -9.72 -13.13
N PRO A 589 -10.50 -8.49 -13.62
CA PRO A 589 -10.22 -8.18 -15.01
C PRO A 589 -8.73 -8.45 -15.27
N PRO A 590 -8.37 -8.96 -16.46
CA PRO A 590 -6.97 -9.22 -16.76
C PRO A 590 -6.17 -7.93 -16.62
N PHE A 591 -5.07 -7.97 -15.87
CA PHE A 591 -4.15 -6.83 -15.83
C PHE A 591 -3.54 -6.63 -17.19
N THR A 592 -3.54 -5.39 -17.66
CA THR A 592 -2.82 -5.01 -18.89
C THR A 592 -1.51 -4.33 -18.53
N ILE A 593 -0.69 -4.04 -19.55
CA ILE A 593 0.59 -3.34 -19.39
C ILE A 593 0.48 -1.95 -18.71
N ASN A 594 -0.71 -1.34 -18.72
CA ASN A 594 -1.00 -0.07 -18.06
C ASN A 594 -1.23 -0.20 -16.54
N SER A 595 -1.35 -1.44 -16.04
CA SER A 595 -1.54 -1.70 -14.63
C SER A 595 -0.26 -1.42 -13.85
N THR A 596 -0.35 -0.59 -12.81
CA THR A 596 0.80 -0.33 -11.94
C THR A 596 1.20 -1.60 -11.17
N PRO A 597 2.48 -1.83 -10.88
CA PRO A 597 2.90 -2.94 -10.00
C PRO A 597 2.17 -2.94 -8.64
N LYS A 598 1.86 -1.75 -8.10
CA LYS A 598 1.10 -1.58 -6.85
C LYS A 598 -0.34 -2.06 -6.97
N SER A 599 -1.02 -1.80 -8.09
CA SER A 599 -2.39 -2.28 -8.29
C SER A 599 -2.44 -3.79 -8.52
N ILE A 600 -1.45 -4.35 -9.23
CA ILE A 600 -1.32 -5.80 -9.41
C ILE A 600 -1.13 -6.49 -8.07
N GLN A 601 -0.12 -6.06 -7.29
CA GLN A 601 0.16 -6.66 -5.98
C GLN A 601 -1.00 -6.48 -4.99
N ARG A 602 -1.67 -5.33 -4.97
CA ARG A 602 -2.86 -5.11 -4.10
C ARG A 602 -4.00 -6.06 -4.44
N THR A 603 -4.21 -6.38 -5.71
CA THR A 603 -5.23 -7.37 -6.07
C THR A 603 -4.75 -8.78 -5.73
N MET A 604 -3.48 -9.12 -5.97
CA MET A 604 -2.95 -10.43 -5.61
C MET A 604 -2.90 -10.67 -4.09
N SER A 605 -2.82 -9.62 -3.28
CA SER A 605 -2.93 -9.74 -1.82
C SER A 605 -4.37 -9.97 -1.34
N ARG A 606 -5.39 -9.69 -2.18
CA ARG A 606 -6.81 -9.93 -1.84
C ARG A 606 -7.22 -11.40 -2.01
N PHE A 607 -6.51 -12.14 -2.85
CA PHE A 607 -6.87 -13.51 -3.19
C PHE A 607 -5.86 -14.49 -2.60
N PHE A 608 -6.36 -15.52 -1.92
CA PHE A 608 -5.57 -16.61 -1.38
C PHE A 608 -5.82 -17.88 -2.19
N ASN A 609 -4.76 -18.49 -2.69
CA ASN A 609 -4.84 -19.80 -3.36
C ASN A 609 -5.80 -19.79 -4.58
N THR A 610 -5.79 -18.68 -5.31
CA THR A 610 -6.71 -18.39 -6.41
C THR A 610 -5.90 -17.73 -7.53
N PRO A 611 -6.16 -18.07 -8.82
CA PRO A 611 -5.39 -17.53 -9.92
C PRO A 611 -5.86 -16.11 -10.30
N VAL A 612 -4.92 -15.27 -10.70
CA VAL A 612 -5.16 -13.94 -11.26
C VAL A 612 -4.45 -13.84 -12.61
N GLN A 613 -5.03 -13.09 -13.55
CA GLN A 613 -4.55 -13.02 -14.93
C GLN A 613 -3.84 -11.71 -15.25
N TYR A 614 -2.72 -11.81 -15.97
CA TYR A 614 -2.00 -10.71 -16.60
C TYR A 614 -2.00 -10.90 -18.13
N ASN A 615 -2.74 -10.05 -18.85
CA ASN A 615 -2.84 -10.08 -20.30
C ASN A 615 -1.74 -9.23 -20.97
N GLU A 616 -1.35 -9.63 -22.18
CA GLU A 616 -0.34 -8.93 -22.99
C GLU A 616 1.03 -8.78 -22.33
N TYR A 617 1.62 -9.91 -21.94
CA TYR A 617 3.04 -10.01 -21.65
C TYR A 617 3.87 -9.46 -22.82
N LYS A 618 4.55 -8.34 -22.54
CA LYS A 618 5.60 -7.78 -23.37
C LYS A 618 6.93 -7.93 -22.64
N PRO A 619 7.92 -8.62 -23.25
CA PRO A 619 9.28 -8.70 -22.74
C PRO A 619 9.84 -7.33 -22.36
N SER A 620 10.13 -7.12 -21.08
CA SER A 620 10.83 -5.92 -20.60
C SER A 620 11.51 -6.20 -19.26
N GLU A 621 12.55 -5.44 -18.92
CA GLU A 621 13.21 -5.51 -17.60
C GLU A 621 12.18 -5.34 -16.47
N LYS A 622 11.23 -4.41 -16.62
CA LYS A 622 10.20 -4.11 -15.63
C LYS A 622 9.22 -5.29 -15.46
N THR A 623 8.74 -5.85 -16.57
CA THR A 623 7.79 -6.98 -16.56
C THR A 623 8.43 -8.23 -15.97
N ASN A 624 9.64 -8.56 -16.38
CA ASN A 624 10.32 -9.78 -15.94
C ASN A 624 10.68 -9.70 -14.46
N ASN A 625 11.20 -8.55 -13.99
CA ASN A 625 11.46 -8.35 -12.56
C ASN A 625 10.17 -8.40 -11.72
N LEU A 626 9.05 -7.86 -12.22
CA LEU A 626 7.76 -7.95 -11.53
C LEU A 626 7.30 -9.41 -11.39
N LEU A 627 7.35 -10.20 -12.47
CA LEU A 627 6.96 -11.60 -12.44
C LEU A 627 7.88 -12.42 -11.52
N ILE A 628 9.19 -12.14 -11.51
CA ILE A 628 10.12 -12.75 -10.56
C ILE A 628 9.75 -12.38 -9.12
N SER A 629 9.48 -11.11 -8.82
CA SER A 629 9.04 -10.71 -7.46
C SER A 629 7.73 -11.36 -7.04
N ILE A 630 6.81 -11.60 -7.99
CA ILE A 630 5.55 -12.30 -7.73
C ILE A 630 5.80 -13.77 -7.42
N PHE A 631 6.70 -14.43 -8.16
CA PHE A 631 7.11 -15.80 -7.89
C PHE A 631 7.73 -15.95 -6.50
N ASP A 632 8.60 -15.01 -6.11
CA ASP A 632 9.23 -14.98 -4.78
C ASP A 632 8.26 -14.53 -3.67
N ARG A 633 7.00 -14.23 -4.01
CA ARG A 633 5.96 -13.65 -3.13
C ARG A 633 6.41 -12.36 -2.40
N GLU A 634 7.32 -11.61 -3.02
CA GLU A 634 7.84 -10.36 -2.49
C GLU A 634 6.79 -9.24 -2.62
N ALA A 635 6.28 -8.81 -1.48
CA ALA A 635 5.32 -7.73 -1.35
C ALA A 635 5.98 -6.35 -1.40
N TYR A 636 5.26 -5.35 -1.92
CA TYR A 636 5.63 -3.95 -1.71
C TYR A 636 5.56 -3.59 -0.22
N SER A 637 6.71 -3.33 0.38
CA SER A 637 6.86 -2.95 1.78
C SER A 637 6.81 -1.43 1.96
N ARG A 638 5.99 -0.91 2.87
CA ARG A 638 5.95 0.52 3.23
C ARG A 638 6.29 0.72 4.70
N ALA A 639 7.29 1.55 5.00
CA ALA A 639 7.56 2.00 6.35
C ALA A 639 6.35 2.77 6.91
N VAL A 640 5.93 2.43 8.13
CA VAL A 640 4.89 3.17 8.85
C VAL A 640 5.44 4.58 9.12
N LYS A 641 4.61 5.62 8.91
CA LYS A 641 4.97 7.01 9.27
C LYS A 641 4.79 7.22 10.78
N ASP A 642 5.46 6.42 11.60
CA ASP A 642 5.60 6.63 13.03
C ASP A 642 7.07 6.49 13.43
N ASN A 643 7.42 6.82 14.68
CA ASN A 643 8.79 6.64 15.19
C ASN A 643 9.14 5.17 15.47
N SER A 644 8.35 4.22 14.94
CA SER A 644 8.62 2.80 15.08
C SER A 644 9.26 2.24 13.80
N ASN A 645 10.15 1.27 13.94
CA ASN A 645 10.77 0.58 12.81
C ASN A 645 9.80 -0.43 12.14
N LYS A 646 8.48 -0.18 12.19
CA LYS A 646 7.49 -1.10 11.65
C LYS A 646 7.30 -0.87 10.15
N THR A 647 7.23 -1.97 9.42
CA THR A 647 6.97 -1.99 7.99
C THR A 647 5.66 -2.73 7.75
N ILE A 648 4.75 -2.15 6.96
CA ILE A 648 3.55 -2.84 6.50
C ILE A 648 3.91 -3.55 5.20
N THR A 649 3.81 -4.88 5.20
CA THR A 649 4.01 -5.76 4.04
C THR A 649 2.73 -6.54 3.79
N ASN A 650 2.20 -6.49 2.56
CA ASN A 650 1.03 -7.26 2.16
C ASN A 650 1.47 -8.50 1.39
N GLU A 651 1.40 -9.69 1.99
CA GLU A 651 1.80 -10.94 1.33
C GLU A 651 1.05 -11.18 0.00
N VAL A 652 1.78 -11.66 -1.01
CA VAL A 652 1.24 -12.06 -2.31
C VAL A 652 0.82 -13.53 -2.22
N ASN A 653 -0.49 -13.78 -2.17
CA ASN A 653 -1.03 -15.13 -1.91
C ASN A 653 -1.80 -15.74 -3.09
N ALA A 654 -1.99 -14.97 -4.15
CA ALA A 654 -2.59 -15.42 -5.40
C ALA A 654 -1.55 -16.10 -6.31
N SER A 655 -2.02 -16.98 -7.18
CA SER A 655 -1.22 -17.52 -8.28
C SER A 655 -1.36 -16.65 -9.54
N MET A 656 -0.35 -16.59 -10.40
CA MET A 656 -0.38 -15.75 -11.60
C MET A 656 -0.44 -16.60 -12.88
N ILE A 657 -1.37 -16.23 -13.76
CA ILE A 657 -1.42 -16.66 -15.16
C ILE A 657 -1.09 -15.46 -16.02
N PHE A 658 -0.09 -15.55 -16.90
CA PHE A 658 0.21 -14.47 -17.84
C PHE A 658 0.20 -14.94 -19.29
N LEU A 659 -0.22 -14.04 -20.19
CA LEU A 659 -0.49 -14.35 -21.60
C LEU A 659 0.46 -13.60 -22.52
N GLY A 660 1.11 -14.29 -23.45
CA GLY A 660 2.01 -13.68 -24.44
C GLY A 660 1.73 -14.13 -25.87
N THR A 661 2.16 -13.33 -26.85
CA THR A 661 2.15 -13.75 -28.27
C THR A 661 3.37 -14.61 -28.59
N TYR A 662 4.52 -14.25 -28.04
CA TYR A 662 5.80 -14.93 -28.20
C TYR A 662 6.24 -15.53 -26.87
N GLY A 663 7.24 -16.41 -26.91
CA GLY A 663 7.87 -16.97 -25.72
C GLY A 663 8.49 -15.91 -24.80
N ILE A 664 8.91 -16.33 -23.60
CA ILE A 664 9.66 -15.46 -22.67
C ILE A 664 10.98 -15.07 -23.34
N ALA A 665 11.26 -13.77 -23.40
CA ALA A 665 12.45 -13.21 -24.02
C ALA A 665 12.90 -11.95 -23.28
N GLY A 666 14.05 -11.39 -23.67
CA GLY A 666 14.59 -10.16 -23.10
C GLY A 666 15.39 -10.35 -21.81
N TYR A 667 15.60 -9.25 -21.08
CA TYR A 667 16.42 -9.23 -19.87
C TYR A 667 15.84 -10.14 -18.77
N LYS A 668 16.68 -10.99 -18.15
CA LYS A 668 16.27 -12.02 -17.17
C LYS A 668 15.25 -13.05 -17.69
N ALA A 669 15.21 -13.28 -19.01
CA ALA A 669 14.33 -14.31 -19.58
C ALA A 669 14.58 -15.68 -18.95
N GLU A 670 15.84 -16.11 -18.82
CA GLU A 670 16.20 -17.40 -18.22
C GLU A 670 15.72 -17.53 -16.76
N ASP A 671 15.90 -16.48 -15.96
CA ASP A 671 15.42 -16.44 -14.57
C ASP A 671 13.90 -16.61 -14.49
N LEU A 672 13.16 -15.94 -15.38
CA LEU A 672 11.71 -16.03 -15.45
C LEU A 672 11.26 -17.40 -15.98
N THR A 673 11.89 -17.89 -17.04
CA THR A 673 11.68 -19.23 -17.60
C THR A 673 11.86 -20.30 -16.51
N ASN A 674 12.89 -20.22 -15.67
CA ASN A 674 13.08 -21.19 -14.58
C ASN A 674 12.00 -21.14 -13.48
N ARG A 675 11.08 -20.18 -13.53
CA ARG A 675 9.99 -19.95 -12.56
C ARG A 675 8.59 -20.21 -13.16
N THR A 676 8.53 -20.61 -14.43
CA THR A 676 7.28 -20.68 -15.20
C THR A 676 7.01 -22.07 -15.74
N VAL A 677 5.75 -22.50 -15.66
CA VAL A 677 5.19 -23.62 -16.42
C VAL A 677 4.57 -23.07 -17.70
N GLU A 678 4.96 -23.61 -18.85
CA GLU A 678 4.58 -23.06 -20.15
C GLU A 678 3.56 -23.95 -20.88
N LEU A 679 2.52 -23.32 -21.41
CA LEU A 679 1.53 -23.90 -22.31
C LEU A 679 1.65 -23.24 -23.69
N ASN A 680 2.04 -24.05 -24.68
CA ASN A 680 2.24 -23.63 -26.05
C ASN A 680 0.96 -23.79 -26.87
N PHE A 681 0.41 -22.67 -27.33
CA PHE A 681 -0.81 -22.59 -28.15
C PHE A 681 -0.56 -22.58 -29.66
N ASN A 682 0.70 -22.60 -30.11
CA ASN A 682 0.99 -22.54 -31.56
C ASN A 682 0.53 -23.79 -32.33
N ASN A 683 0.44 -24.93 -31.64
CA ASN A 683 0.07 -26.23 -32.23
C ASN A 683 -1.26 -26.77 -31.68
N ILE A 684 -2.03 -25.94 -30.96
CA ILE A 684 -3.33 -26.35 -30.42
C ILE A 684 -4.38 -26.22 -31.51
N GLN A 685 -5.14 -27.29 -31.73
CA GLN A 685 -6.32 -27.25 -32.58
C GLN A 685 -7.50 -26.72 -31.76
N GLN A 686 -8.12 -25.64 -32.23
CA GLN A 686 -9.33 -25.13 -31.60
C GLN A 686 -10.48 -26.09 -31.83
N LYS A 687 -10.96 -26.70 -30.75
CA LYS A 687 -12.18 -27.51 -30.73
C LYS A 687 -13.33 -26.61 -30.32
N LYS A 688 -13.85 -25.86 -31.29
CA LYS A 688 -14.87 -24.83 -31.06
C LYS A 688 -16.07 -25.34 -30.26
N GLU A 689 -16.59 -26.52 -30.58
CA GLU A 689 -17.69 -27.14 -29.85
C GLU A 689 -17.41 -27.34 -28.34
N ILE A 690 -16.17 -27.73 -28.00
CA ILE A 690 -15.75 -27.88 -26.60
C ILE A 690 -15.66 -26.52 -25.92
N ILE A 691 -15.09 -25.53 -26.61
CA ILE A 691 -14.95 -24.17 -26.09
C ILE A 691 -16.32 -23.56 -25.83
N ASP A 692 -17.21 -23.58 -26.84
CA ASP A 692 -18.57 -23.04 -26.76
C ASP A 692 -19.35 -23.70 -25.61
N PHE A 693 -19.26 -25.03 -25.47
CA PHE A 693 -19.88 -25.75 -24.35
C PHE A 693 -19.42 -25.22 -22.98
N TRP A 694 -18.12 -25.01 -22.80
CA TRP A 694 -17.56 -24.56 -21.53
C TRP A 694 -17.76 -23.06 -21.28
N GLU A 695 -17.89 -22.23 -22.33
CA GLU A 695 -18.31 -20.83 -22.20
C GLU A 695 -19.77 -20.72 -21.75
N GLU A 696 -20.67 -21.54 -22.32
CA GLU A 696 -22.07 -21.62 -21.91
C GLU A 696 -22.22 -22.15 -20.47
N ASN A 697 -21.31 -23.03 -20.04
CA ASN A 697 -21.32 -23.66 -18.72
C ASN A 697 -20.28 -23.08 -17.75
N ILE A 698 -19.78 -21.88 -18.01
CA ILE A 698 -18.62 -21.32 -17.29
C ILE A 698 -18.84 -21.20 -15.78
N ASN A 699 -20.06 -20.87 -15.37
CA ASN A 699 -20.47 -20.78 -13.96
C ASN A 699 -20.27 -22.13 -13.24
N ASN A 700 -20.56 -23.24 -13.90
CA ASN A 700 -20.46 -24.58 -13.30
C ASN A 700 -19.03 -25.00 -12.97
N MET A 701 -18.02 -24.35 -13.56
CA MET A 701 -16.61 -24.64 -13.30
C MET A 701 -16.20 -24.46 -11.84
N ILE A 702 -16.92 -23.67 -11.04
CA ILE A 702 -16.68 -23.53 -9.59
C ILE A 702 -16.74 -24.87 -8.84
N GLY A 703 -17.46 -25.85 -9.40
CA GLY A 703 -17.48 -27.22 -8.88
C GLY A 703 -16.10 -27.90 -8.88
N PHE A 704 -15.11 -27.37 -9.61
CA PHE A 704 -13.72 -27.78 -9.53
C PHE A 704 -13.14 -27.59 -8.11
N VAL A 705 -13.33 -26.41 -7.52
CA VAL A 705 -12.85 -26.11 -6.16
C VAL A 705 -13.57 -27.00 -5.14
N GLU A 706 -14.89 -27.15 -5.29
CA GLU A 706 -15.69 -28.04 -4.44
C GLU A 706 -15.14 -29.47 -4.47
N PHE A 707 -14.88 -30.01 -5.66
CA PHE A 707 -14.29 -31.33 -5.82
C PHE A 707 -12.93 -31.43 -5.14
N CYS A 708 -12.03 -30.46 -5.37
CA CYS A 708 -10.68 -30.50 -4.85
C CYS A 708 -10.65 -30.43 -3.32
N ILE A 709 -11.47 -29.56 -2.70
CA ILE A 709 -11.56 -29.43 -1.24
C ILE A 709 -12.06 -30.71 -0.59
N LYS A 710 -13.03 -31.37 -1.24
CA LYS A 710 -13.62 -32.61 -0.74
C LYS A 710 -12.66 -33.80 -0.84
N ASN A 711 -11.90 -33.90 -1.93
CA ASN A 711 -11.19 -35.13 -2.28
C ASN A 711 -9.67 -35.07 -2.13
N ILE A 712 -9.05 -33.88 -2.07
CA ILE A 712 -7.59 -33.74 -2.06
C ILE A 712 -7.09 -33.37 -0.67
N ASN A 713 -6.23 -34.23 -0.11
CA ASN A 713 -5.50 -33.93 1.12
C ASN A 713 -4.17 -33.22 0.80
N ALA A 714 -3.97 -32.02 1.37
CA ALA A 714 -2.76 -31.24 1.15
C ALA A 714 -1.47 -32.00 1.52
N GLY A 715 -1.48 -32.78 2.61
CA GLY A 715 -0.32 -33.54 3.05
C GLY A 715 0.05 -34.69 2.10
N GLU A 716 -0.95 -35.35 1.52
CA GLU A 716 -0.74 -36.38 0.49
C GLU A 716 -0.26 -35.76 -0.82
N LEU A 717 -0.82 -34.62 -1.23
CA LEU A 717 -0.36 -33.86 -2.38
C LEU A 717 1.13 -33.51 -2.25
N LEU A 718 1.55 -32.95 -1.10
CA LEU A 718 2.95 -32.61 -0.85
C LEU A 718 3.87 -33.83 -0.90
N LYS A 719 3.44 -34.98 -0.37
CA LYS A 719 4.19 -36.24 -0.45
C LYS A 719 4.35 -36.71 -1.89
N SER A 720 3.27 -36.66 -2.68
CA SER A 720 3.29 -37.04 -4.10
C SER A 720 4.23 -36.14 -4.91
N ILE A 721 4.17 -34.82 -4.70
CA ILE A 721 5.10 -33.86 -5.32
C ILE A 721 6.56 -34.23 -4.98
N LYS A 722 6.86 -34.55 -3.71
CA LYS A 722 8.21 -34.91 -3.27
C LYS A 722 8.74 -36.17 -3.97
N VAL A 723 7.89 -37.18 -4.12
CA VAL A 723 8.24 -38.44 -4.81
C VAL A 723 8.52 -38.15 -6.29
N ASN A 724 7.64 -37.41 -6.96
CA ASN A 724 7.79 -37.05 -8.37
C ASN A 724 9.04 -36.20 -8.63
N ILE A 725 9.35 -35.22 -7.78
CA ILE A 725 10.60 -34.43 -7.89
C ILE A 725 11.83 -35.34 -7.78
N LYS A 726 11.80 -36.33 -6.88
CA LYS A 726 12.92 -37.27 -6.70
C LYS A 726 13.11 -38.12 -7.96
N ASP A 727 12.03 -38.57 -8.59
CA ASP A 727 12.10 -39.41 -9.78
C ASP A 727 12.44 -38.61 -11.04
N ALA A 728 11.91 -37.39 -11.18
CA ALA A 728 12.32 -36.45 -12.22
C ALA A 728 13.82 -36.13 -12.15
N LYS A 729 14.36 -35.86 -10.95
CA LYS A 729 15.81 -35.63 -10.77
C LYS A 729 16.67 -36.81 -11.22
N LYS A 730 16.21 -38.05 -11.02
CA LYS A 730 16.90 -39.26 -11.50
C LYS A 730 16.80 -39.40 -13.01
N GLN A 731 15.63 -39.12 -13.59
CA GLN A 731 15.36 -39.33 -15.01
C GLN A 731 16.06 -38.30 -15.90
N TYR A 732 16.21 -37.06 -15.42
CA TYR A 732 16.69 -35.94 -16.22
C TYR A 732 18.14 -35.50 -15.91
N ASN A 733 18.96 -36.28 -15.20
CA ASN A 733 20.39 -35.98 -14.92
C ASN A 733 20.68 -34.51 -14.53
N ASN A 734 19.82 -33.88 -13.72
CA ASN A 734 19.87 -32.45 -13.35
C ASN A 734 19.79 -31.43 -14.51
N SER A 735 19.52 -31.83 -15.76
CA SER A 735 19.48 -30.96 -16.94
C SER A 735 18.08 -30.64 -17.46
N GLY A 736 17.03 -31.28 -16.96
CA GLY A 736 15.63 -30.95 -17.27
C GLY A 736 15.07 -29.80 -16.41
N ARG A 737 14.07 -29.07 -16.91
CA ARG A 737 13.33 -28.06 -16.11
C ARG A 737 12.49 -28.76 -15.03
N ILE A 738 13.10 -29.01 -13.87
CA ILE A 738 12.49 -29.69 -12.71
C ILE A 738 11.19 -29.03 -12.22
N LEU A 739 11.00 -27.74 -12.49
CA LEU A 739 9.79 -27.01 -12.10
C LEU A 739 8.62 -27.21 -13.08
N GLU A 740 8.92 -27.61 -14.33
CA GLU A 740 7.93 -27.86 -15.38
C GLU A 740 7.40 -29.31 -15.35
N ASN A 741 8.23 -30.24 -14.88
CA ASN A 741 7.93 -31.67 -14.71
C ASN A 741 7.46 -31.96 -13.29
#